data_AF-A0A432WQI7-F1
#
_entry.id   AF-A0A432WQI7-F1
#
_cell.length_a   1.000
_cell.length_b   1.000
_cell.length_c   1.000
_cell.angle_alpha   90.00
_cell.angle_beta   90.00
_cell.angle_gamma   90.00
#
_symmetry.space_group_name_H-M   'P 1'
#
loop_
_entity.id
_entity.type
_entity.pdbx_description
1 polymer ?
#
loop_
_entity_poly.entity_id
_entity_poly.type
_entity_poly.pdbx_seq_one_letter_code
_entity_poly.pdbx_strand_id
1 'polypeptide(L)'
;MSEIMASDELRNLIAACEDEPIHIPQAIQPFGAMLIVDKHTQQIAYASANSAEYFSIANTEIRDFSDIQQASIENLLPTHLITALESAARENDPIWIENDTLSFLGWLHDDYWIIEVERYQLQTSNWFEIQFQRAFKKLRSCTTHHDLINTLTRLIQEISGYDRVMIYQFDPEWNGKVIAESVRLPFTSMNNHHFPASDIPAQARAMYSINPIRVIPDVNADPEPLHIINAPKNTDPVNLSTGLLRAVSPLHMQYLRNFGVSASTSIGIFNEDQLWGLVACHHSKPLAIDRRIRRLLVRTVEFAAERLWLIHSRNVERYMVTVQNAREQLSASADNKHSSHELVSEHAESWCKLFRSDGISYLHNGDMTTYGETPDESVISAMVQWLDKNHRTSLFWHSHMLIEDLPGILPDDSRFAGLLAVPLKSDEPSPSYLLLFRLGQNEVRTWAGKPEKHAVETSTGTMLGPRKSFEIWRDEISGKSRPWRTAQLYAARDIARDLLIVADSMQLNLLNEQLADANKNLEKLASFDDLTGIFNRRRMEERLESEVKAAQRYNKRFGILLFDLDKFKSINDTYGHNIGDQILEQVCAAVTGTLRDTDKFGRWGGEEFLIIAPETGMPELMLFAERVRAAVENMKHENLPEVTISIGVAEFKGDKRWDDMIDRADKAMYRAKENGRNQACA
;
A
#
# COMPACT_ATOMS: atom_id res chain seq x y z
N MET A 1 -28.07 6.35 2.10
CA MET A 1 -27.76 7.24 3.26
C MET A 1 -27.91 8.75 3.02
N SER A 2 -27.98 9.27 1.79
CA SER A 2 -27.92 10.74 1.53
C SER A 2 -29.21 11.53 1.71
N GLU A 3 -30.41 10.94 1.83
CA GLU A 3 -31.65 11.76 1.91
C GLU A 3 -32.23 11.92 3.33
N ILE A 4 -31.99 10.99 4.27
CA ILE A 4 -32.58 11.06 5.62
C ILE A 4 -31.62 11.72 6.63
N MET A 5 -30.30 11.58 6.46
CA MET A 5 -29.29 12.28 7.27
C MET A 5 -28.96 13.70 6.77
N ALA A 6 -29.58 14.15 5.68
CA ALA A 6 -29.29 15.41 5.02
C ALA A 6 -30.19 16.60 5.41
N SER A 7 -31.18 16.43 6.29
CA SER A 7 -31.84 17.62 6.85
C SER A 7 -30.89 18.23 7.89
N ASP A 8 -30.39 19.45 7.65
CA ASP A 8 -29.53 20.19 8.58
C ASP A 8 -30.08 20.23 10.02
N GLU A 9 -31.41 20.18 10.14
CA GLU A 9 -32.13 20.11 11.41
C GLU A 9 -31.85 18.83 12.23
N LEU A 10 -31.68 17.66 11.59
CA LEU A 10 -31.34 16.42 12.31
C LEU A 10 -29.88 16.44 12.78
N ARG A 11 -28.97 17.02 11.99
CA ARG A 11 -27.57 17.22 12.40
C ARG A 11 -27.48 18.15 13.60
N ASN A 12 -28.27 19.22 13.62
CA ASN A 12 -28.35 20.13 14.77
C ASN A 12 -28.86 19.43 16.04
N LEU A 13 -29.90 18.58 15.93
CA LEU A 13 -30.40 17.81 17.07
C LEU A 13 -29.39 16.78 17.60
N ILE A 14 -28.59 16.16 16.73
CA ILE A 14 -27.51 15.24 17.12
C ILE A 14 -26.37 16.01 17.81
N ALA A 15 -25.97 17.15 17.25
CA ALA A 15 -24.94 18.00 17.84
C ALA A 15 -25.36 18.51 19.24
N ALA A 16 -26.63 18.87 19.43
CA ALA A 16 -27.15 19.29 20.73
C ALA A 16 -27.06 18.21 21.82
N CYS A 17 -26.97 16.92 21.49
CA CYS A 17 -26.71 15.86 22.47
C CYS A 17 -25.30 15.94 23.07
N GLU A 18 -24.37 16.66 22.42
CA GLU A 18 -23.02 16.90 22.93
C GLU A 18 -22.97 18.07 23.93
N ASP A 19 -24.06 18.84 24.05
CA ASP A 19 -24.16 19.98 24.99
C ASP A 19 -24.61 19.56 26.40
N GLU A 20 -25.14 18.34 26.60
CA GLU A 20 -25.50 17.84 27.94
C GLU A 20 -24.22 17.56 28.76
N PRO A 21 -23.93 18.27 29.86
CA PRO A 21 -22.66 18.13 30.57
C PRO A 21 -22.66 16.90 31.48
N ILE A 22 -22.57 15.71 30.89
CA ILE A 22 -22.70 14.41 31.58
C ILE A 22 -21.65 14.14 32.66
N HIS A 23 -20.59 14.95 32.72
CA HIS A 23 -19.51 14.85 33.70
C HIS A 23 -19.85 15.53 35.05
N ILE A 24 -20.81 16.46 35.05
CA ILE A 24 -21.23 17.26 36.22
C ILE A 24 -22.75 17.16 36.50
N PRO A 25 -23.35 15.96 36.58
CA PRO A 25 -24.81 15.85 36.77
C PRO A 25 -25.29 16.29 38.16
N GLN A 26 -24.37 16.56 39.10
CA GLN A 26 -24.66 16.87 40.52
C GLN A 26 -25.60 15.85 41.19
N ALA A 27 -25.52 14.60 40.75
CA ALA A 27 -26.26 13.48 41.26
C ALA A 27 -25.47 12.18 41.03
N ILE A 28 -25.80 11.15 41.80
CA ILE A 28 -25.23 9.81 41.70
C ILE A 28 -26.32 8.76 41.51
N GLN A 29 -25.94 7.56 41.10
CA GLN A 29 -26.80 6.38 41.15
C GLN A 29 -26.85 5.85 42.59
N PRO A 30 -27.99 5.27 43.04
CA PRO A 30 -28.22 4.95 44.45
C PRO A 30 -27.54 3.66 44.95
N PHE A 31 -26.67 3.03 44.15
CA PHE A 31 -25.95 1.82 44.57
C PHE A 31 -24.71 2.12 45.46
N GLY A 32 -24.47 3.40 45.74
CA GLY A 32 -23.47 3.88 46.69
C GLY A 32 -23.85 5.26 47.22
N ALA A 33 -22.98 5.83 48.05
CA ALA A 33 -23.05 7.20 48.54
C ALA A 33 -21.78 7.96 48.16
N MET A 34 -21.85 9.29 48.15
CA MET A 34 -20.72 10.16 47.78
C MET A 34 -20.56 11.32 48.76
N LEU A 35 -19.31 11.60 49.14
CA LEU A 35 -18.90 12.83 49.82
C LEU A 35 -17.92 13.61 48.94
N ILE A 36 -18.02 14.92 48.99
CA ILE A 36 -17.05 15.84 48.39
C ILE A 36 -16.54 16.74 49.50
N VAL A 37 -15.24 16.71 49.73
CA VAL A 37 -14.55 17.39 50.84
C VAL A 37 -13.61 18.43 50.26
N ASP A 38 -13.65 19.66 50.77
CA ASP A 38 -12.68 20.69 50.40
C ASP A 38 -11.31 20.36 51.03
N LYS A 39 -10.29 20.22 50.20
CA LYS A 39 -8.94 19.78 50.59
C LYS A 39 -8.30 20.67 51.66
N HIS A 40 -8.57 21.97 51.63
CA HIS A 40 -7.90 22.95 52.47
C HIS A 40 -8.58 23.12 53.83
N THR A 41 -9.90 23.10 53.85
CA THR A 41 -10.72 23.23 55.05
C THR A 41 -11.01 21.90 55.72
N GLN A 42 -10.84 20.79 54.98
CA GLN A 42 -11.22 19.43 55.38
C GLN A 42 -12.70 19.31 55.77
N GLN A 43 -13.54 20.26 55.33
CA GLN A 43 -14.98 20.25 55.56
C GLN A 43 -15.69 19.54 54.41
N ILE A 44 -16.73 18.78 54.76
CA ILE A 44 -17.64 18.16 53.78
C ILE A 44 -18.41 19.30 53.10
N ALA A 45 -18.14 19.52 51.82
CA ALA A 45 -18.83 20.53 51.01
C ALA A 45 -20.14 19.98 50.46
N TYR A 46 -20.14 18.75 49.95
CA TYR A 46 -21.32 18.09 49.41
C TYR A 46 -21.44 16.66 49.91
N ALA A 47 -22.69 16.18 50.01
CA ALA A 47 -23.00 14.78 50.27
C ALA A 47 -24.21 14.34 49.43
N SER A 48 -24.22 13.10 48.94
CA SER A 48 -25.40 12.54 48.27
C SER A 48 -26.56 12.34 49.26
N ALA A 49 -27.80 12.53 48.80
CA ALA A 49 -29.01 12.46 49.64
C ALA A 49 -29.13 11.19 50.49
N ASN A 50 -28.65 10.05 49.96
CA ASN A 50 -28.65 8.76 50.64
C ASN A 50 -27.43 8.50 51.56
N SER A 51 -26.54 9.49 51.76
CA SER A 51 -25.29 9.30 52.50
C SER A 51 -25.49 8.78 53.93
N ALA A 52 -26.57 9.16 54.63
CA ALA A 52 -26.83 8.73 56.00
C ALA A 52 -26.95 7.19 56.11
N GLU A 53 -27.52 6.53 55.10
CA GLU A 53 -27.69 5.07 55.08
C GLU A 53 -26.38 4.29 54.95
N TYR A 54 -25.33 4.93 54.47
CA TYR A 54 -24.01 4.31 54.28
C TYR A 54 -23.07 4.68 55.43
N PHE A 55 -23.04 5.96 55.81
CA PHE A 55 -22.13 6.43 56.86
C PHE A 55 -22.61 6.13 58.28
N SER A 56 -23.89 5.81 58.49
CA SER A 56 -24.39 5.24 59.76
C SER A 56 -23.73 3.90 60.13
N ILE A 57 -23.19 3.17 59.13
CA ILE A 57 -22.42 1.94 59.35
C ILE A 57 -21.04 2.27 59.93
N ALA A 58 -20.43 3.38 59.52
CA ALA A 58 -19.13 3.85 60.00
C ALA A 58 -19.25 4.56 61.36
N ASN A 59 -20.30 5.37 61.54
CA ASN A 59 -20.56 6.12 62.76
C ASN A 59 -22.04 6.02 63.17
N THR A 60 -22.30 5.37 64.31
CA THR A 60 -23.65 5.14 64.84
C THR A 60 -24.40 6.42 65.26
N GLU A 61 -23.71 7.55 65.35
CA GLU A 61 -24.32 8.86 65.63
C GLU A 61 -25.07 9.43 64.42
N ILE A 62 -24.75 8.99 63.20
CA ILE A 62 -25.49 9.39 62.00
C ILE A 62 -26.80 8.61 61.93
N ARG A 63 -27.92 9.33 62.03
CA ARG A 63 -29.28 8.77 61.87
C ARG A 63 -29.96 9.34 60.65
N ASP A 64 -29.82 10.65 60.44
CA ASP A 64 -30.43 11.39 59.35
C ASP A 64 -29.38 12.17 58.54
N PHE A 65 -29.77 12.66 57.36
CA PHE A 65 -28.88 13.41 56.47
C PHE A 65 -28.27 14.66 57.13
N SER A 66 -29.02 15.32 58.03
CA SER A 66 -28.53 16.50 58.77
C SER A 66 -27.34 16.21 59.67
N ASP A 67 -27.16 14.97 60.13
CA ASP A 67 -26.07 14.60 61.04
C ASP A 67 -24.72 14.63 60.32
N ILE A 68 -24.71 14.48 58.99
CA ILE A 68 -23.50 14.59 58.17
C ILE A 68 -22.92 16.00 58.25
N GLN A 69 -23.74 17.03 58.44
CA GLN A 69 -23.28 18.42 58.54
C GLN A 69 -22.41 18.66 59.77
N GLN A 70 -22.64 17.90 60.84
CA GLN A 70 -21.89 18.03 62.10
C GLN A 70 -20.77 17.00 62.22
N ALA A 71 -20.71 16.03 61.31
CA ALA A 71 -19.70 14.98 61.31
C ALA A 71 -18.36 15.48 60.77
N SER A 72 -17.26 15.01 61.38
CA SER A 72 -15.91 15.20 60.87
C SER A 72 -15.50 14.04 59.97
N ILE A 73 -14.64 14.30 58.97
CA ILE A 73 -14.22 13.28 58.00
C ILE A 73 -13.47 12.11 58.66
N GLU A 74 -12.79 12.34 59.78
CA GLU A 74 -12.06 11.32 60.55
C GLU A 74 -13.00 10.28 61.18
N ASN A 75 -14.25 10.66 61.45
CA ASN A 75 -15.26 9.75 61.99
C ASN A 75 -15.96 8.96 60.88
N LEU A 76 -15.86 9.38 59.62
CA LEU A 76 -16.58 8.77 58.49
C LEU A 76 -15.68 7.94 57.58
N LEU A 77 -14.41 8.32 57.46
CA LEU A 77 -13.46 7.75 56.52
C LEU A 77 -12.37 6.95 57.25
N PRO A 78 -11.90 5.83 56.66
CA PRO A 78 -10.75 5.11 57.20
C PRO A 78 -9.52 6.02 57.25
N THR A 79 -8.74 5.97 58.34
CA THR A 79 -7.51 6.77 58.50
C THR A 79 -6.55 6.60 57.32
N HIS A 80 -6.42 5.37 56.81
CA HIS A 80 -5.55 5.08 55.67
C HIS A 80 -6.03 5.76 54.37
N LEU A 81 -7.33 6.04 54.22
CA LEU A 81 -7.85 6.76 53.05
C LEU A 81 -7.48 8.24 53.13
N ILE A 82 -7.68 8.84 54.30
CA ILE A 82 -7.35 10.25 54.56
C ILE A 82 -5.85 10.46 54.29
N THR A 83 -4.98 9.66 54.92
CA THR A 83 -3.52 9.77 54.73
C THR A 83 -3.10 9.58 53.27
N ALA A 84 -3.77 8.68 52.54
CA ALA A 84 -3.47 8.45 51.13
C ALA A 84 -3.94 9.62 50.24
N LEU A 85 -5.08 10.25 50.54
CA LEU A 85 -5.58 11.44 49.84
C LEU A 85 -4.73 12.69 50.14
N GLU A 86 -4.24 12.84 51.37
CA GLU A 86 -3.32 13.91 51.76
C GLU A 86 -1.97 13.81 51.03
N SER A 87 -1.51 12.58 50.78
CA SER A 87 -0.25 12.32 50.08
C SER A 87 -0.39 12.20 48.55
N ALA A 88 -1.62 12.22 48.02
CA ALA A 88 -1.87 12.11 46.59
C ALA A 88 -1.31 13.32 45.83
N ALA A 89 -0.29 13.07 44.99
CA ALA A 89 0.36 14.10 44.19
C ALA A 89 -0.28 14.29 42.81
N ARG A 90 -1.10 13.34 42.36
CA ARG A 90 -1.76 13.35 41.05
C ARG A 90 -3.27 13.44 41.23
N GLU A 91 -3.90 14.25 40.41
CA GLU A 91 -5.36 14.31 40.33
C GLU A 91 -5.93 13.12 39.56
N ASN A 92 -7.19 12.81 39.83
CA ASN A 92 -8.00 11.81 39.14
C ASN A 92 -7.38 10.39 39.17
N ASP A 93 -6.60 10.07 40.20
CA ASP A 93 -6.00 8.75 40.44
C ASP A 93 -6.66 8.08 41.68
N PRO A 94 -7.65 7.20 41.49
CA PRO A 94 -8.46 6.69 42.59
C PRO A 94 -7.74 5.71 43.51
N ILE A 95 -7.86 5.98 44.80
CA ILE A 95 -7.35 5.19 45.91
C ILE A 95 -8.49 4.32 46.45
N TRP A 96 -8.29 3.00 46.41
CA TRP A 96 -9.27 2.03 46.86
C TRP A 96 -8.89 1.46 48.22
N ILE A 97 -9.77 1.62 49.20
CA ILE A 97 -9.63 1.06 50.56
C ILE A 97 -10.97 0.44 50.97
N GLU A 98 -10.91 -0.69 51.67
CA GLU A 98 -12.09 -1.40 52.15
C GLU A 98 -11.91 -1.75 53.63
N ASN A 99 -13.05 -1.86 54.33
CA ASN A 99 -13.13 -2.49 55.66
C ASN A 99 -14.09 -3.69 55.56
N ASP A 100 -14.57 -4.23 56.67
CA ASP A 100 -15.43 -5.43 56.64
C ASP A 100 -16.83 -5.20 56.04
N THR A 101 -17.29 -3.95 55.95
CA THR A 101 -18.69 -3.60 55.63
C THR A 101 -18.86 -2.55 54.51
N LEU A 102 -17.83 -1.75 54.25
CA LEU A 102 -17.82 -0.63 53.31
C LEU A 102 -16.56 -0.66 52.44
N SER A 103 -16.73 -0.25 51.19
CA SER A 103 -15.65 -0.12 50.21
C SER A 103 -15.59 1.31 49.69
N PHE A 104 -14.49 1.98 49.99
CA PHE A 104 -14.24 3.39 49.71
C PHE A 104 -13.36 3.54 48.47
N LEU A 105 -13.74 4.45 47.57
CA LEU A 105 -12.92 4.86 46.44
C LEU A 105 -12.81 6.39 46.45
N GLY A 106 -11.62 6.90 46.74
CA GLY A 106 -11.38 8.34 46.85
C GLY A 106 -10.35 8.84 45.87
N TRP A 107 -10.50 10.06 45.35
CA TRP A 107 -9.46 10.73 44.55
C TRP A 107 -9.44 12.23 44.79
N LEU A 108 -8.31 12.86 44.44
CA LEU A 108 -8.16 14.31 44.38
C LEU A 108 -8.60 14.80 42.99
N HIS A 109 -9.38 15.88 42.93
CA HIS A 109 -9.67 16.61 41.71
C HIS A 109 -9.78 18.10 42.03
N ASP A 110 -8.98 18.93 41.36
CA ASP A 110 -8.76 20.32 41.74
C ASP A 110 -8.49 20.46 43.27
N ASP A 111 -9.32 21.24 43.97
CA ASP A 111 -9.25 21.46 45.41
C ASP A 111 -10.19 20.55 46.23
N TYR A 112 -10.73 19.48 45.61
CA TYR A 112 -11.67 18.57 46.25
C TYR A 112 -11.13 17.14 46.39
N TRP A 113 -11.40 16.52 47.54
CA TRP A 113 -11.40 15.07 47.66
C TRP A 113 -12.81 14.55 47.40
N ILE A 114 -12.95 13.71 46.39
CA ILE A 114 -14.22 13.05 46.06
C ILE A 114 -14.11 11.62 46.55
N ILE A 115 -15.06 11.19 47.39
CA ILE A 115 -15.08 9.85 47.99
C ILE A 115 -16.41 9.17 47.68
N GLU A 116 -16.33 8.00 47.05
CA GLU A 116 -17.44 7.08 46.85
C GLU A 116 -17.41 5.97 47.89
N VAL A 117 -18.59 5.59 48.38
CA VAL A 117 -18.78 4.47 49.30
C VAL A 117 -19.80 3.50 48.74
N GLU A 118 -19.46 2.22 48.76
CA GLU A 118 -20.37 1.12 48.45
C GLU A 118 -20.42 0.15 49.63
N ARG A 119 -21.58 -0.50 49.85
CA ARG A 119 -21.67 -1.61 50.80
C ARG A 119 -20.80 -2.76 50.30
N TYR A 120 -20.12 -3.39 51.22
CA TYR A 120 -19.19 -4.46 50.93
C TYR A 120 -19.32 -5.58 51.96
N GLN A 121 -19.06 -6.79 51.51
CA GLN A 121 -19.01 -7.96 52.35
C GLN A 121 -17.76 -8.73 51.97
N LEU A 122 -16.91 -8.99 52.96
CA LEU A 122 -15.70 -9.78 52.76
C LEU A 122 -16.07 -11.18 52.26
N GLN A 123 -15.64 -11.49 51.04
CA GLN A 123 -15.74 -12.82 50.46
C GLN A 123 -14.34 -13.40 50.29
N THR A 124 -14.00 -14.41 51.09
CA THR A 124 -12.75 -15.15 50.97
C THR A 124 -12.93 -16.34 50.03
N SER A 125 -12.40 -16.23 48.82
CA SER A 125 -12.32 -17.34 47.86
C SER A 125 -11.13 -17.16 46.94
N ASN A 126 -10.68 -18.25 46.30
CA ASN A 126 -9.68 -18.20 45.23
C ASN A 126 -10.32 -18.08 43.83
N TRP A 127 -11.61 -17.72 43.76
CA TRP A 127 -12.36 -17.71 42.52
C TRP A 127 -11.78 -16.70 41.53
N PHE A 128 -11.39 -15.51 42.00
CA PHE A 128 -10.84 -14.45 41.16
C PHE A 128 -9.51 -14.88 40.51
N GLU A 129 -8.61 -15.48 41.27
CA GLU A 129 -7.32 -15.98 40.79
C GLU A 129 -7.52 -17.08 39.74
N ILE A 130 -8.47 -18.00 39.98
CA ILE A 130 -8.82 -19.07 39.03
C ILE A 130 -9.40 -18.49 37.74
N GLN A 131 -10.34 -17.54 37.84
CA GLN A 131 -10.92 -16.90 36.65
C GLN A 131 -9.89 -16.10 35.86
N PHE A 132 -9.02 -15.36 36.55
CA PHE A 132 -7.94 -14.60 35.93
C PHE A 132 -6.99 -15.54 35.16
N GLN A 133 -6.53 -16.63 35.79
CA GLN A 133 -5.67 -17.62 35.16
C GLN A 133 -6.35 -18.28 33.94
N ARG A 134 -7.64 -18.64 34.07
CA ARG A 134 -8.45 -19.21 32.98
C ARG A 134 -8.59 -18.25 31.81
N ALA A 135 -8.92 -16.99 32.08
CA ALA A 135 -9.06 -15.95 31.07
C ALA A 135 -7.75 -15.75 30.30
N PHE A 136 -6.64 -15.57 31.02
CA PHE A 136 -5.30 -15.42 30.42
C PHE A 136 -4.92 -16.63 29.56
N LYS A 137 -5.14 -17.86 30.05
CA LYS A 137 -4.82 -19.08 29.30
C LYS A 137 -5.63 -19.17 28.00
N LYS A 138 -6.94 -18.93 28.04
CA LYS A 138 -7.83 -18.99 26.86
C LYS A 138 -7.50 -17.90 25.84
N LEU A 139 -7.32 -16.66 26.29
CA LEU A 139 -6.98 -15.53 25.41
C LEU A 139 -5.60 -15.71 24.76
N ARG A 140 -4.60 -16.19 25.52
CA ARG A 140 -3.25 -16.49 24.99
C ARG A 140 -3.27 -17.56 23.89
N SER A 141 -4.16 -18.55 23.98
CA SER A 141 -4.31 -19.59 22.96
C SER A 141 -5.00 -19.13 21.67
N CYS A 142 -5.69 -17.97 21.68
CA CYS A 142 -6.34 -17.46 20.48
C CYS A 142 -5.29 -16.96 19.48
N THR A 143 -5.34 -17.42 18.23
CA THR A 143 -4.36 -17.06 17.18
C THR A 143 -4.98 -16.25 16.04
N THR A 144 -6.30 -16.13 16.00
CA THR A 144 -7.04 -15.36 14.99
C THR A 144 -7.89 -14.28 15.65
N HIS A 145 -8.25 -13.26 14.86
CA HIS A 145 -9.13 -12.18 15.30
C HIS A 145 -10.48 -12.71 15.80
N HIS A 146 -11.10 -13.62 15.05
CA HIS A 146 -12.42 -14.16 15.35
C HIS A 146 -12.44 -15.02 16.62
N ASP A 147 -11.43 -15.87 16.82
CA ASP A 147 -11.32 -16.69 18.03
C ASP A 147 -11.19 -15.84 19.29
N LEU A 148 -10.44 -14.74 19.19
CA LEU A 148 -10.20 -13.84 20.31
C LEU A 148 -11.47 -13.12 20.73
N ILE A 149 -12.16 -12.45 19.81
CA ILE A 149 -13.36 -11.66 20.14
C ILE A 149 -14.48 -12.55 20.71
N ASN A 150 -14.69 -13.75 20.16
CA ASN A 150 -15.67 -14.71 20.67
C ASN A 150 -15.26 -15.35 22.01
N THR A 151 -13.96 -15.47 22.26
CA THR A 151 -13.47 -15.95 23.56
C THR A 151 -13.61 -14.87 24.62
N LEU A 152 -13.38 -13.61 24.26
CA LEU A 152 -13.59 -12.47 25.13
C LEU A 152 -15.06 -12.33 25.53
N THR A 153 -16.02 -12.36 24.59
CA THR A 153 -17.45 -12.28 24.94
C THR A 153 -17.88 -13.37 25.91
N ARG A 154 -17.43 -14.62 25.70
CA ARG A 154 -17.73 -15.74 26.59
C ARG A 154 -17.13 -15.55 27.97
N LEU A 155 -15.86 -15.14 28.06
CA LEU A 155 -15.21 -14.89 29.35
C LEU A 155 -15.90 -13.78 30.13
N ILE A 156 -16.21 -12.67 29.48
CA ILE A 156 -16.90 -11.55 30.10
C ILE A 156 -18.30 -11.98 30.57
N GLN A 157 -19.03 -12.77 29.78
CA GLN A 157 -20.33 -13.30 30.20
C GLN A 157 -20.22 -14.27 31.39
N GLU A 158 -19.21 -15.16 31.39
CA GLU A 158 -18.93 -16.08 32.49
C GLU A 158 -18.57 -15.36 33.80
N ILE A 159 -17.75 -14.30 33.71
CA ILE A 159 -17.27 -13.54 34.87
C ILE A 159 -18.34 -12.61 35.42
N SER A 160 -19.05 -11.90 34.53
CA SER A 160 -19.99 -10.85 34.93
C SER A 160 -21.41 -11.35 35.22
N GLY A 161 -21.79 -12.51 34.67
CA GLY A 161 -23.14 -13.04 34.79
C GLY A 161 -24.20 -12.35 33.93
N TYR A 162 -23.83 -11.36 33.11
CA TYR A 162 -24.76 -10.63 32.24
C TYR A 162 -25.43 -11.56 31.21
N ASP A 163 -26.65 -11.22 30.79
CA ASP A 163 -27.42 -12.07 29.88
C ASP A 163 -26.93 -11.94 28.44
N ARG A 164 -26.47 -10.74 28.05
CA ARG A 164 -25.94 -10.44 26.72
C ARG A 164 -24.63 -9.70 26.84
N VAL A 165 -23.60 -10.16 26.14
CA VAL A 165 -22.29 -9.52 26.04
C VAL A 165 -21.91 -9.39 24.59
N MET A 166 -21.49 -8.20 24.17
CA MET A 166 -21.20 -7.86 22.79
C MET A 166 -19.83 -7.18 22.69
N ILE A 167 -19.09 -7.48 21.63
CA ILE A 167 -17.99 -6.62 21.18
C ILE A 167 -18.56 -5.67 20.13
N TYR A 168 -18.55 -4.40 20.46
CA TYR A 168 -19.01 -3.30 19.63
C TYR A 168 -17.80 -2.55 19.07
N GLN A 169 -17.60 -2.58 17.76
CA GLN A 169 -16.47 -1.92 17.10
C GLN A 169 -16.91 -0.60 16.46
N PHE A 170 -16.13 0.46 16.65
CA PHE A 170 -16.36 1.75 15.97
C PHE A 170 -15.78 1.75 14.54
N ASP A 171 -16.47 2.45 13.63
CA ASP A 171 -15.95 2.85 12.33
C ASP A 171 -15.30 4.25 12.39
N PRO A 172 -14.65 4.74 11.31
CA PRO A 172 -14.00 6.05 11.30
C PRO A 172 -14.96 7.24 11.48
N GLU A 173 -16.27 7.05 11.26
CA GLU A 173 -17.32 8.06 11.44
C GLU A 173 -18.04 7.90 12.79
N TRP A 174 -17.52 7.05 13.69
CA TRP A 174 -18.07 6.72 15.01
C TRP A 174 -19.41 5.97 15.01
N ASN A 175 -19.91 5.50 13.87
CA ASN A 175 -20.93 4.45 13.91
C ASN A 175 -20.28 3.19 14.47
N GLY A 176 -21.08 2.19 14.83
CA GLY A 176 -20.48 0.93 15.24
C GLY A 176 -21.28 -0.30 14.90
N LYS A 177 -20.61 -1.44 15.04
CA LYS A 177 -21.09 -2.75 14.64
C LYS A 177 -20.80 -3.76 15.72
N VAL A 178 -21.78 -4.62 16.02
CA VAL A 178 -21.55 -5.79 16.87
C VAL A 178 -20.83 -6.86 16.07
N ILE A 179 -19.58 -7.17 16.43
CA ILE A 179 -18.72 -8.13 15.71
C ILE A 179 -18.59 -9.50 16.40
N ALA A 180 -19.00 -9.57 17.67
CA ALA A 180 -19.10 -10.82 18.43
C ALA A 180 -20.16 -10.66 19.50
N GLU A 181 -20.84 -11.76 19.83
CA GLU A 181 -21.91 -11.77 20.83
C GLU A 181 -21.92 -13.09 21.62
N SER A 182 -22.29 -13.00 22.89
CA SER A 182 -22.70 -14.14 23.71
C SER A 182 -23.98 -13.76 24.43
N VAL A 183 -25.07 -14.46 24.14
CA VAL A 183 -26.43 -14.05 24.51
C VAL A 183 -27.22 -15.22 25.11
N ARG A 184 -27.98 -14.93 26.16
CA ARG A 184 -28.94 -15.80 26.84
C ARG A 184 -30.36 -15.25 26.64
N LEU A 185 -31.37 -16.11 26.81
CA LEU A 185 -32.75 -15.66 26.89
C LEU A 185 -32.93 -14.66 28.06
N PRO A 186 -33.80 -13.64 27.93
CA PRO A 186 -34.78 -13.43 26.86
C PRO A 186 -34.28 -12.54 25.67
N PHE A 187 -32.99 -12.21 25.59
CA PHE A 187 -32.52 -11.27 24.57
C PHE A 187 -32.53 -11.84 23.15
N THR A 188 -32.89 -10.99 22.19
CA THR A 188 -32.68 -11.26 20.76
C THR A 188 -31.23 -10.96 20.39
N SER A 189 -30.67 -11.77 19.47
CA SER A 189 -29.31 -11.58 18.98
C SER A 189 -29.16 -10.25 18.24
N MET A 190 -28.11 -9.50 18.58
CA MET A 190 -27.72 -8.24 17.95
C MET A 190 -26.46 -8.40 17.08
N ASN A 191 -25.98 -9.63 16.89
CA ASN A 191 -24.77 -9.88 16.12
C ASN A 191 -24.88 -9.29 14.70
N ASN A 192 -23.81 -8.65 14.21
CA ASN A 192 -23.72 -7.91 12.94
C ASN A 192 -24.64 -6.70 12.77
N HIS A 193 -25.39 -6.28 13.79
CA HIS A 193 -26.19 -5.07 13.70
C HIS A 193 -25.32 -3.81 13.80
N HIS A 194 -25.72 -2.77 13.05
CA HIS A 194 -25.11 -1.45 13.06
C HIS A 194 -25.91 -0.48 13.93
N PHE A 195 -25.20 0.48 14.51
CA PHE A 195 -25.72 1.52 15.39
C PHE A 195 -25.11 2.86 14.98
N PRO A 196 -25.92 3.93 14.91
CA PRO A 196 -25.45 5.25 14.49
C PRO A 196 -24.55 5.89 15.55
N ALA A 197 -23.67 6.80 15.13
CA ALA A 197 -22.78 7.54 16.02
C ALA A 197 -23.50 8.31 17.14
N SER A 198 -24.75 8.73 16.90
CA SER A 198 -25.59 9.44 17.88
C SER A 198 -25.92 8.61 19.13
N ASP A 199 -25.85 7.28 19.06
CA ASP A 199 -26.15 6.41 20.21
C ASP A 199 -25.11 6.53 21.33
N ILE A 200 -23.89 6.93 20.98
CA ILE A 200 -22.78 7.13 21.92
C ILE A 200 -22.09 8.45 21.55
N PRO A 201 -22.57 9.61 22.04
CA PRO A 201 -22.02 10.94 21.72
C PRO A 201 -20.53 11.07 22.04
N ALA A 202 -19.83 12.05 21.44
CA ALA A 202 -18.38 12.21 21.60
C ALA A 202 -17.95 12.32 23.06
N GLN A 203 -18.69 13.09 23.86
CA GLN A 203 -18.47 13.21 25.30
C GLN A 203 -18.60 11.89 26.07
N ALA A 204 -19.55 11.03 25.69
CA ALA A 204 -19.70 9.71 26.31
C ALA A 204 -18.54 8.78 25.92
N ARG A 205 -18.02 8.89 24.70
CA ARG A 205 -16.81 8.18 24.26
C ARG A 205 -15.57 8.64 25.05
N ALA A 206 -15.42 9.95 25.26
CA ALA A 206 -14.31 10.53 26.01
C ALA A 206 -14.26 10.08 27.48
N MET A 207 -15.41 9.77 28.09
CA MET A 207 -15.45 9.26 29.47
C MET A 207 -14.67 7.95 29.64
N TYR A 208 -14.57 7.10 28.61
CA TYR A 208 -13.81 5.85 28.70
C TYR A 208 -12.31 6.08 28.86
N SER A 209 -11.79 7.21 28.38
CA SER A 209 -10.38 7.58 28.56
C SER A 209 -10.09 8.05 30.00
N ILE A 210 -11.13 8.44 30.75
CA ILE A 210 -11.02 8.83 32.17
C ILE A 210 -11.23 7.61 33.06
N ASN A 211 -12.30 6.84 32.82
CA ASN A 211 -12.57 5.60 33.51
C ASN A 211 -12.98 4.52 32.49
N PRO A 212 -12.18 3.44 32.33
CA PRO A 212 -12.40 2.47 31.26
C PRO A 212 -13.67 1.64 31.44
N ILE A 213 -14.34 1.68 32.59
CA ILE A 213 -15.58 0.95 32.85
C ILE A 213 -16.71 1.88 33.30
N ARG A 214 -17.90 1.67 32.71
CA ARG A 214 -19.14 2.31 33.12
C ARG A 214 -20.15 1.26 33.57
N VAL A 215 -20.81 1.52 34.69
CA VAL A 215 -21.76 0.60 35.32
C VAL A 215 -23.09 1.30 35.57
N ILE A 216 -24.18 0.61 35.21
CA ILE A 216 -25.56 1.01 35.43
C ILE A 216 -26.28 -0.22 36.00
N PRO A 217 -26.28 -0.41 37.34
CA PRO A 217 -26.84 -1.61 37.96
C PRO A 217 -28.36 -1.72 37.83
N ASP A 218 -29.06 -0.59 37.71
CA ASP A 218 -30.50 -0.52 37.57
C ASP A 218 -30.89 0.71 36.75
N VAL A 219 -31.55 0.47 35.61
CA VAL A 219 -32.03 1.51 34.68
C VAL A 219 -33.25 2.28 35.20
N ASN A 220 -33.94 1.73 36.22
CA ASN A 220 -35.11 2.36 36.82
C ASN A 220 -34.85 2.91 38.22
N ALA A 221 -33.60 2.87 38.69
CA ALA A 221 -33.23 3.49 39.94
C ALA A 221 -33.21 5.02 39.82
N ASP A 222 -33.89 5.68 40.77
CA ASP A 222 -33.90 7.13 40.86
C ASP A 222 -32.51 7.64 41.28
N PRO A 223 -31.97 8.69 40.63
CA PRO A 223 -30.68 9.25 41.00
C PRO A 223 -30.77 10.05 42.31
N GLU A 224 -29.72 9.97 43.10
CA GLU A 224 -29.59 10.68 44.38
C GLU A 224 -28.86 12.01 44.16
N PRO A 225 -29.51 13.17 44.38
CA PRO A 225 -28.86 14.46 44.19
C PRO A 225 -27.77 14.70 45.24
N LEU A 226 -26.77 15.50 44.88
CA LEU A 226 -25.80 16.05 45.81
C LEU A 226 -26.37 17.29 46.49
N HIS A 227 -26.37 17.31 47.81
CA HIS A 227 -26.76 18.48 48.60
C HIS A 227 -25.52 19.19 49.15
N ILE A 228 -25.58 20.51 49.18
CA ILE A 228 -24.58 21.35 49.84
C ILE A 228 -24.71 21.15 51.36
N ILE A 229 -23.62 20.79 52.00
CA ILE A 229 -23.50 20.62 53.45
C ILE A 229 -22.87 21.87 54.08
N ASN A 230 -21.70 22.24 53.58
CA ASN A 230 -21.01 23.47 53.92
C ASN A 230 -20.78 24.28 52.64
N ALA A 231 -20.90 25.61 52.73
CA ALA A 231 -20.74 26.48 51.56
C ALA A 231 -19.33 26.32 50.96
N PRO A 232 -19.21 25.80 49.72
CA PRO A 232 -17.92 25.61 49.08
C PRO A 232 -17.35 26.98 48.65
N LYS A 233 -16.02 27.06 48.51
CA LYS A 233 -15.36 28.26 47.98
C LYS A 233 -15.69 28.50 46.51
N ASN A 234 -15.82 27.43 45.73
CA ASN A 234 -16.29 27.46 44.36
C ASN A 234 -17.68 26.81 44.27
N THR A 235 -18.63 27.50 43.65
CA THR A 235 -19.99 27.01 43.39
C THR A 235 -20.14 26.32 42.03
N ASP A 236 -19.07 26.26 41.23
CA ASP A 236 -19.07 25.52 39.98
C ASP A 236 -19.37 24.03 40.23
N PRO A 237 -20.17 23.38 39.36
CA PRO A 237 -20.47 21.96 39.49
C PRO A 237 -19.21 21.09 39.52
N VAL A 238 -19.05 20.29 40.57
CA VAL A 238 -17.88 19.40 40.73
C VAL A 238 -17.93 18.26 39.70
N ASN A 239 -16.82 18.03 39.00
CA ASN A 239 -16.69 16.98 38.00
C ASN A 239 -16.55 15.58 38.65
N LEU A 240 -17.43 14.67 38.24
CA LEU A 240 -17.56 13.32 38.79
C LEU A 240 -17.07 12.23 37.83
N SER A 241 -16.31 12.58 36.78
CA SER A 241 -15.97 11.68 35.66
C SER A 241 -15.13 10.46 36.05
N THR A 242 -14.27 10.58 37.06
CA THR A 242 -13.35 9.50 37.48
C THR A 242 -14.06 8.38 38.24
N GLY A 243 -15.13 8.70 38.95
CA GLY A 243 -15.88 7.76 39.78
C GLY A 243 -16.74 6.76 38.99
N LEU A 244 -17.43 5.89 39.73
CA LEU A 244 -18.39 4.93 39.19
C LEU A 244 -19.84 5.31 39.50
N LEU A 245 -20.08 6.08 40.56
CA LEU A 245 -21.41 6.43 41.06
C LEU A 245 -22.10 7.53 40.26
N ARG A 246 -21.36 8.32 39.45
CA ARG A 246 -21.92 9.41 38.63
C ARG A 246 -23.27 9.05 38.00
N ALA A 247 -24.27 9.92 38.11
CA ALA A 247 -25.59 9.68 37.51
C ALA A 247 -25.51 9.50 35.98
N VAL A 248 -26.51 8.85 35.41
CA VAL A 248 -26.62 8.58 33.97
C VAL A 248 -27.54 9.63 33.35
N SER A 249 -27.22 10.12 32.15
CA SER A 249 -28.14 10.96 31.37
C SER A 249 -29.53 10.29 31.28
N PRO A 250 -30.63 11.01 31.58
CA PRO A 250 -31.97 10.48 31.45
C PRO A 250 -32.29 9.98 30.03
N LEU A 251 -31.66 10.54 29.00
CA LEU A 251 -31.80 10.10 27.61
C LEU A 251 -31.23 8.69 27.43
N HIS A 252 -30.04 8.42 27.98
CA HIS A 252 -29.44 7.10 27.92
C HIS A 252 -30.22 6.07 28.76
N MET A 253 -30.78 6.49 29.90
CA MET A 253 -31.68 5.63 30.68
C MET A 253 -32.92 5.24 29.86
N GLN A 254 -33.55 6.20 29.19
CA GLN A 254 -34.69 5.93 28.32
C GLN A 254 -34.29 5.08 27.09
N TYR A 255 -33.10 5.29 26.52
CA TYR A 255 -32.54 4.43 25.48
C TYR A 255 -32.47 2.96 25.93
N LEU A 256 -31.91 2.71 27.13
CA LEU A 256 -31.80 1.36 27.67
C LEU A 256 -33.17 0.71 27.93
N ARG A 257 -34.15 1.48 28.41
CA ARG A 257 -35.55 1.01 28.55
C ARG A 257 -36.15 0.60 27.22
N ASN A 258 -36.03 1.47 26.20
CA ASN A 258 -36.50 1.16 24.85
C ASN A 258 -35.80 -0.07 24.27
N PHE A 259 -34.54 -0.31 24.67
CA PHE A 259 -33.76 -1.47 24.25
C PHE A 259 -34.00 -2.75 25.09
N GLY A 260 -34.93 -2.71 26.05
CA GLY A 260 -35.28 -3.83 26.91
C GLY A 260 -34.18 -4.23 27.89
N VAL A 261 -33.35 -3.27 28.32
CA VAL A 261 -32.21 -3.47 29.22
C VAL A 261 -32.54 -2.90 30.60
N SER A 262 -32.33 -3.71 31.65
CA SER A 262 -32.54 -3.30 33.05
C SER A 262 -31.25 -3.01 33.81
N ALA A 263 -30.13 -3.56 33.35
CA ALA A 263 -28.79 -3.22 33.84
C ALA A 263 -27.77 -3.29 32.71
N SER A 264 -26.76 -2.43 32.76
CA SER A 264 -25.75 -2.31 31.71
C SER A 264 -24.35 -2.10 32.30
N THR A 265 -23.35 -2.72 31.69
CA THR A 265 -21.93 -2.42 31.94
C THR A 265 -21.19 -2.36 30.63
N SER A 266 -20.34 -1.35 30.46
CA SER A 266 -19.52 -1.19 29.26
C SER A 266 -18.05 -0.96 29.61
N ILE A 267 -17.15 -1.55 28.84
CA ILE A 267 -15.70 -1.42 29.04
C ILE A 267 -15.05 -0.95 27.73
N GLY A 268 -14.22 0.08 27.79
CA GLY A 268 -13.45 0.58 26.67
C GLY A 268 -12.40 -0.42 26.18
N ILE A 269 -12.35 -0.67 24.87
CA ILE A 269 -11.27 -1.40 24.20
C ILE A 269 -10.38 -0.37 23.53
N PHE A 270 -9.15 -0.27 24.00
CA PHE A 270 -8.19 0.72 23.53
C PHE A 270 -7.11 0.12 22.63
N ASN A 271 -6.69 0.91 21.65
CA ASN A 271 -5.44 0.73 20.93
C ASN A 271 -4.56 1.95 21.24
N GLU A 272 -3.54 1.77 22.08
CA GLU A 272 -2.87 2.90 22.71
C GLU A 272 -3.92 3.82 23.38
N ASP A 273 -4.02 5.08 22.98
CA ASP A 273 -4.98 6.05 23.52
C ASP A 273 -6.31 6.11 22.74
N GLN A 274 -6.43 5.40 21.61
CA GLN A 274 -7.63 5.46 20.77
C GLN A 274 -8.68 4.42 21.19
N LEU A 275 -9.91 4.88 21.46
CA LEU A 275 -11.05 4.01 21.70
C LEU A 275 -11.45 3.27 20.42
N TRP A 276 -11.09 1.99 20.32
CA TRP A 276 -11.37 1.15 19.16
C TRP A 276 -12.78 0.55 19.19
N GLY A 277 -13.28 0.26 20.39
CA GLY A 277 -14.57 -0.37 20.58
C GLY A 277 -14.95 -0.49 22.04
N LEU A 278 -16.06 -1.17 22.30
CA LEU A 278 -16.59 -1.41 23.64
C LEU A 278 -16.92 -2.89 23.82
N VAL A 279 -16.70 -3.40 25.03
CA VAL A 279 -17.40 -4.58 25.52
C VAL A 279 -18.68 -4.11 26.17
N ALA A 280 -19.84 -4.35 25.55
CA ALA A 280 -21.15 -3.92 26.04
C ALA A 280 -21.92 -5.11 26.62
N CYS A 281 -22.33 -4.99 27.89
CA CYS A 281 -23.00 -6.03 28.65
C CYS A 281 -24.40 -5.57 29.05
N HIS A 282 -25.41 -6.39 28.82
CA HIS A 282 -26.82 -6.10 29.14
C HIS A 282 -27.47 -7.24 29.94
N HIS A 283 -28.27 -6.87 30.93
CA HIS A 283 -29.01 -7.81 31.76
C HIS A 283 -30.49 -7.46 31.76
N SER A 284 -31.34 -8.50 31.83
CA SER A 284 -32.80 -8.36 31.80
C SER A 284 -33.38 -7.88 33.14
N LYS A 285 -32.58 -7.93 34.21
CA LYS A 285 -32.94 -7.49 35.57
C LYS A 285 -31.87 -6.54 36.13
N PRO A 286 -32.14 -5.82 37.22
CA PRO A 286 -31.11 -5.12 37.96
C PRO A 286 -29.97 -6.08 38.36
N LEU A 287 -28.73 -5.66 38.16
CA LEU A 287 -27.53 -6.45 38.44
C LEU A 287 -26.38 -5.56 38.86
N ALA A 288 -26.07 -5.57 40.15
CA ALA A 288 -24.85 -4.97 40.67
C ALA A 288 -23.66 -5.93 40.50
N ILE A 289 -22.52 -5.37 40.10
CA ILE A 289 -21.23 -6.08 40.07
C ILE A 289 -20.29 -5.47 41.10
N ASP A 290 -19.62 -6.29 41.89
CA ASP A 290 -18.69 -5.80 42.90
C ASP A 290 -17.40 -5.22 42.28
N ARG A 291 -16.64 -4.46 43.09
CA ARG A 291 -15.40 -3.79 42.63
C ARG A 291 -14.32 -4.78 42.13
N ARG A 292 -14.24 -5.99 42.69
CA ARG A 292 -13.27 -7.02 42.25
C ARG A 292 -13.66 -7.58 40.88
N ILE A 293 -14.94 -7.86 40.63
CA ILE A 293 -15.45 -8.23 39.31
C ILE A 293 -15.16 -7.13 38.30
N ARG A 294 -15.46 -5.85 38.63
CA ARG A 294 -15.15 -4.70 37.76
C ARG A 294 -13.67 -4.67 37.35
N ARG A 295 -12.75 -4.82 38.32
CA ARG A 295 -11.30 -4.89 38.07
C ARG A 295 -10.93 -6.10 37.19
N LEU A 296 -11.49 -7.27 37.46
CA LEU A 296 -11.25 -8.49 36.68
C LEU A 296 -11.71 -8.34 35.23
N LEU A 297 -12.87 -7.74 34.99
CA LEU A 297 -13.39 -7.46 33.66
C LEU A 297 -12.45 -6.52 32.89
N VAL A 298 -12.09 -5.37 33.48
CA VAL A 298 -11.18 -4.41 32.85
C VAL A 298 -9.83 -5.06 32.49
N ARG A 299 -9.20 -5.77 33.44
CA ARG A 299 -7.92 -6.46 33.17
C ARG A 299 -8.03 -7.54 32.11
N THR A 300 -9.16 -8.24 32.03
CA THR A 300 -9.40 -9.23 30.97
C THR A 300 -9.54 -8.57 29.61
N VAL A 301 -10.22 -7.42 29.52
CA VAL A 301 -10.38 -6.65 28.29
C VAL A 301 -9.05 -6.06 27.82
N GLU A 302 -8.27 -5.45 28.72
CA GLU A 302 -6.93 -4.91 28.40
C GLU A 302 -6.01 -6.02 27.85
N PHE A 303 -5.95 -7.17 28.52
CA PHE A 303 -5.14 -8.30 28.04
C PHE A 303 -5.61 -8.81 26.68
N ALA A 304 -6.93 -8.85 26.45
CA ALA A 304 -7.49 -9.23 25.15
C ALA A 304 -7.18 -8.20 24.06
N ALA A 305 -7.18 -6.90 24.38
CA ALA A 305 -6.83 -5.83 23.47
C ALA A 305 -5.37 -5.97 23.02
N GLU A 306 -4.42 -6.11 23.96
CA GLU A 306 -3.01 -6.36 23.63
C GLU A 306 -2.82 -7.61 22.77
N ARG A 307 -3.54 -8.69 23.10
CA ARG A 307 -3.49 -9.91 22.30
C ARG A 307 -4.06 -9.70 20.89
N LEU A 308 -5.11 -8.90 20.74
CA LEU A 308 -5.73 -8.57 19.46
C LEU A 308 -4.75 -7.78 18.58
N TRP A 309 -4.07 -6.78 19.13
CA TRP A 309 -3.07 -5.98 18.42
C TRP A 309 -1.87 -6.81 17.99
N LEU A 310 -1.41 -7.71 18.86
CA LEU A 310 -0.36 -8.67 18.49
C LEU A 310 -0.77 -9.59 17.34
N ILE A 311 -2.02 -10.06 17.31
CA ILE A 311 -2.55 -10.87 16.19
C ILE A 311 -2.61 -10.04 14.90
N HIS A 312 -3.08 -8.80 14.98
CA HIS A 312 -3.14 -7.89 13.82
C HIS A 312 -1.75 -7.58 13.27
N SER A 313 -0.79 -7.26 14.13
CA SER A 313 0.62 -7.01 13.75
C SER A 313 1.24 -8.22 13.06
N ARG A 314 1.07 -9.43 13.61
CA ARG A 314 1.54 -10.68 12.97
C ARG A 314 0.86 -10.99 11.63
N ASN A 315 -0.40 -10.60 11.46
CA ASN A 315 -1.08 -10.76 10.18
C ASN A 315 -0.51 -9.82 9.12
N VAL A 316 -0.08 -8.60 9.49
CA VAL A 316 0.64 -7.69 8.59
C VAL A 316 2.00 -8.28 8.23
N GLU A 317 2.76 -8.80 9.20
CA GLU A 317 4.05 -9.47 8.95
C GLU A 317 3.90 -10.67 7.99
N ARG A 318 2.93 -11.56 8.26
CA ARG A 318 2.64 -12.71 7.38
C ARG A 318 2.22 -12.27 5.98
N TYR A 319 1.47 -11.18 5.88
CA TYR A 319 1.10 -10.60 4.60
C TYR A 319 2.34 -10.13 3.83
N MET A 320 3.27 -9.43 4.49
CA MET A 320 4.53 -9.00 3.85
C MET A 320 5.38 -10.18 3.37
N VAL A 321 5.47 -11.27 4.13
CA VAL A 321 6.12 -12.51 3.68
C VAL A 321 5.43 -13.07 2.43
N THR A 322 4.10 -13.06 2.38
CA THR A 322 3.33 -13.52 1.21
C THR A 322 3.60 -12.65 -0.02
N VAL A 323 3.69 -11.32 0.16
CA VAL A 323 4.06 -10.37 -0.90
C VAL A 323 5.47 -10.66 -1.41
N GLN A 324 6.44 -10.86 -0.52
CA GLN A 324 7.81 -11.16 -0.90
C GLN A 324 7.91 -12.46 -1.72
N ASN A 325 7.21 -13.52 -1.31
CA ASN A 325 7.15 -14.76 -2.09
C ASN A 325 6.56 -14.56 -3.49
N ALA A 326 5.52 -13.72 -3.62
CA ALA A 326 4.93 -13.40 -4.91
C ALA A 326 5.90 -12.64 -5.83
N ARG A 327 6.72 -11.75 -5.27
CA ARG A 327 7.77 -11.02 -6.00
C ARG A 327 8.91 -11.93 -6.44
N GLU A 328 9.33 -12.87 -5.59
CA GLU A 328 10.33 -13.88 -5.93
C GLU A 328 9.84 -14.79 -7.07
N GLN A 329 8.56 -15.16 -7.07
CA GLN A 329 7.94 -15.91 -8.18
C GLN A 329 7.96 -15.11 -9.50
N LEU A 330 7.63 -13.82 -9.45
CA LEU A 330 7.71 -12.95 -10.62
C LEU A 330 9.15 -12.87 -11.15
N SER A 331 10.13 -12.66 -10.27
CA SER A 331 11.54 -12.62 -10.66
C SER A 331 12.01 -13.92 -11.30
N ALA A 332 11.58 -15.07 -10.79
CA ALA A 332 11.93 -16.38 -11.36
C ALA A 332 11.32 -16.59 -12.75
N SER A 333 10.09 -16.12 -13.00
CA SER A 333 9.48 -16.17 -14.34
C SER A 333 10.13 -15.19 -15.32
N ALA A 334 10.67 -14.06 -14.84
CA ALA A 334 11.35 -13.06 -15.67
C ALA A 334 12.65 -13.59 -16.31
N ASP A 335 13.39 -14.47 -15.61
CA ASP A 335 14.61 -15.10 -16.14
C ASP A 335 14.35 -15.95 -17.39
N ASN A 336 13.10 -16.38 -17.63
CA ASN A 336 12.70 -17.15 -18.80
C ASN A 336 12.40 -16.29 -20.05
N LYS A 337 12.82 -15.01 -20.06
CA LYS A 337 12.58 -14.04 -21.16
C LYS A 337 11.11 -13.75 -21.46
N HIS A 338 10.22 -13.93 -20.48
CA HIS A 338 8.82 -13.53 -20.62
C HIS A 338 8.67 -12.01 -20.59
N SER A 339 7.76 -11.49 -21.42
CA SER A 339 7.43 -10.05 -21.38
C SER A 339 6.69 -9.68 -20.11
N SER A 340 6.75 -8.40 -19.73
CA SER A 340 5.98 -7.91 -18.58
C SER A 340 4.47 -8.18 -18.73
N HIS A 341 3.95 -8.12 -19.95
CA HIS A 341 2.56 -8.48 -20.29
C HIS A 341 2.24 -9.97 -20.11
N GLU A 342 3.17 -10.86 -20.48
CA GLU A 342 3.05 -12.30 -20.25
C GLU A 342 3.08 -12.63 -18.76
N LEU A 343 3.97 -11.98 -17.99
CA LEU A 343 4.05 -12.15 -16.54
C LEU A 343 2.77 -11.71 -15.85
N VAL A 344 2.16 -10.59 -16.27
CA VAL A 344 0.85 -10.17 -15.75
C VAL A 344 -0.20 -11.24 -16.03
N SER A 345 -0.23 -11.78 -17.24
CA SER A 345 -1.19 -12.82 -17.62
C SER A 345 -1.01 -14.11 -16.81
N GLU A 346 0.23 -14.47 -16.47
CA GLU A 346 0.57 -15.66 -15.67
C GLU A 346 0.18 -15.50 -14.19
N HIS A 347 0.47 -14.34 -13.59
CA HIS A 347 0.40 -14.15 -12.13
C HIS A 347 -0.84 -13.39 -11.64
N ALA A 348 -1.64 -12.78 -12.53
CA ALA A 348 -2.75 -11.92 -12.14
C ALA A 348 -3.81 -12.60 -11.25
N GLU A 349 -4.07 -13.91 -11.41
CA GLU A 349 -4.98 -14.65 -10.52
C GLU A 349 -4.49 -14.63 -9.06
N SER A 350 -3.19 -14.89 -8.87
CA SER A 350 -2.54 -14.89 -7.57
C SER A 350 -2.57 -13.49 -6.95
N TRP A 351 -2.31 -12.47 -7.76
CA TRP A 351 -2.36 -11.07 -7.33
C TRP A 351 -3.77 -10.62 -6.96
N CYS A 352 -4.82 -11.09 -7.66
CA CYS A 352 -6.19 -10.82 -7.25
C CYS A 352 -6.48 -11.33 -5.83
N LYS A 353 -5.96 -12.52 -5.47
CA LYS A 353 -6.06 -13.07 -4.10
C LYS A 353 -5.23 -12.23 -3.10
N LEU A 354 -4.01 -11.85 -3.48
CA LEU A 354 -3.09 -11.04 -2.65
C LEU A 354 -3.66 -9.64 -2.33
N PHE A 355 -4.23 -8.98 -3.33
CA PHE A 355 -4.78 -7.63 -3.21
C PHE A 355 -6.26 -7.61 -2.84
N ARG A 356 -6.94 -8.76 -2.84
CA ARG A 356 -8.39 -8.86 -2.72
C ARG A 356 -9.07 -7.93 -3.75
N SER A 357 -8.56 -7.95 -4.97
CA SER A 357 -9.10 -7.25 -6.13
C SER A 357 -9.86 -8.24 -7.00
N ASP A 358 -10.76 -7.71 -7.81
CA ASP A 358 -11.61 -8.48 -8.71
C ASP A 358 -11.06 -8.45 -10.16
N GLY A 359 -10.19 -7.49 -10.47
CA GLY A 359 -9.45 -7.46 -11.72
C GLY A 359 -8.20 -6.58 -11.68
N ILE A 360 -7.38 -6.73 -12.72
CA ILE A 360 -6.09 -6.07 -12.91
C ILE A 360 -6.00 -5.58 -14.35
N SER A 361 -5.49 -4.37 -14.56
CA SER A 361 -5.06 -3.88 -15.87
C SER A 361 -3.64 -3.36 -15.78
N TYR A 362 -2.80 -3.79 -16.70
CA TYR A 362 -1.43 -3.33 -16.86
C TYR A 362 -1.29 -2.64 -18.22
N LEU A 363 -0.89 -1.36 -18.19
CA LEU A 363 -0.65 -0.54 -19.37
C LEU A 363 0.83 -0.18 -19.42
N HIS A 364 1.50 -0.52 -20.51
CA HIS A 364 2.89 -0.16 -20.74
C HIS A 364 3.16 -0.02 -22.24
N ASN A 365 3.88 1.03 -22.64
CA ASN A 365 4.22 1.33 -24.04
C ASN A 365 3.04 1.31 -25.04
N GLY A 366 1.84 1.63 -24.56
CA GLY A 366 0.61 1.65 -25.36
C GLY A 366 -0.13 0.32 -25.44
N ASP A 367 0.51 -0.78 -25.03
CA ASP A 367 -0.12 -2.09 -24.93
C ASP A 367 -0.82 -2.25 -23.58
N MET A 368 -1.95 -2.97 -23.58
CA MET A 368 -2.74 -3.21 -22.39
C MET A 368 -3.02 -4.69 -22.19
N THR A 369 -2.88 -5.14 -20.94
CA THR A 369 -3.23 -6.50 -20.53
C THR A 369 -4.18 -6.45 -19.35
N THR A 370 -5.34 -7.10 -19.50
CA THR A 370 -6.38 -7.14 -18.47
C THR A 370 -6.59 -8.57 -17.99
N TYR A 371 -6.93 -8.72 -16.71
CA TYR A 371 -7.33 -9.99 -16.10
C TYR A 371 -8.48 -9.76 -15.11
N GLY A 372 -9.46 -10.67 -15.09
CA GLY A 372 -10.60 -10.61 -14.18
C GLY A 372 -11.64 -9.55 -14.60
N GLU A 373 -12.29 -8.94 -13.62
CA GLU A 373 -13.30 -7.90 -13.83
C GLU A 373 -12.63 -6.54 -14.00
N THR A 374 -12.60 -6.03 -15.22
CA THR A 374 -12.07 -4.70 -15.56
C THR A 374 -13.09 -3.88 -16.35
N PRO A 375 -13.04 -2.54 -16.29
CA PRO A 375 -13.77 -1.70 -17.23
C PRO A 375 -13.30 -1.95 -18.68
N ASP A 376 -14.09 -1.50 -19.64
CA ASP A 376 -13.70 -1.52 -21.05
C ASP A 376 -12.44 -0.66 -21.30
N GLU A 377 -11.70 -0.98 -22.36
CA GLU A 377 -10.44 -0.32 -22.69
C GLU A 377 -10.56 1.21 -22.84
N SER A 378 -11.68 1.68 -23.38
CA SER A 378 -11.96 3.11 -23.53
C SER A 378 -12.09 3.83 -22.20
N VAL A 379 -12.71 3.18 -21.21
CA VAL A 379 -12.88 3.70 -19.85
C VAL A 379 -11.56 3.69 -19.11
N ILE A 380 -10.78 2.60 -19.23
CA ILE A 380 -9.42 2.50 -18.66
C ILE A 380 -8.54 3.62 -19.22
N SER A 381 -8.58 3.86 -20.52
CA SER A 381 -7.81 4.92 -21.18
C SER A 381 -8.20 6.32 -20.65
N ALA A 382 -9.50 6.59 -20.47
CA ALA A 382 -9.99 7.84 -19.89
C ALA A 382 -9.52 8.02 -18.43
N MET A 383 -9.53 6.94 -17.62
CA MET A 383 -8.99 6.96 -16.26
C MET A 383 -7.50 7.29 -16.25
N VAL A 384 -6.71 6.66 -17.12
CA VAL A 384 -5.26 6.89 -17.21
C VAL A 384 -4.95 8.33 -17.60
N GLN A 385 -5.69 8.90 -18.55
CA GLN A 385 -5.54 10.32 -18.93
C GLN A 385 -5.83 11.26 -17.76
N TRP A 386 -6.87 10.97 -16.97
CA TRP A 386 -7.17 11.75 -15.78
C TRP A 386 -6.10 11.58 -14.69
N LEU A 387 -5.61 10.35 -14.48
CA LEU A 387 -4.56 10.05 -13.50
C LEU A 387 -3.23 10.73 -13.86
N ASP A 388 -2.85 10.73 -15.14
CA ASP A 388 -1.61 11.39 -15.59
C ASP A 388 -1.70 12.92 -15.45
N LYS A 389 -2.88 13.49 -15.68
CA LYS A 389 -3.10 14.94 -15.48
C LYS A 389 -3.06 15.37 -14.02
N ASN A 390 -3.63 14.58 -13.11
CA ASN A 390 -3.89 15.02 -11.73
C ASN A 390 -2.94 14.41 -10.68
N HIS A 391 -2.40 13.21 -10.93
CA HIS A 391 -1.73 12.41 -9.90
C HIS A 391 -0.43 11.73 -10.36
N ARG A 392 0.17 12.15 -11.49
CA ARG A 392 1.41 11.57 -12.03
C ARG A 392 2.59 11.52 -11.05
N THR A 393 2.69 12.48 -10.12
CA THR A 393 3.80 12.55 -9.15
C THR A 393 3.60 11.69 -7.90
N SER A 394 2.37 11.23 -7.65
CA SER A 394 2.04 10.38 -6.49
C SER A 394 2.66 8.98 -6.63
N LEU A 395 2.90 8.32 -5.49
CA LEU A 395 3.41 6.93 -5.49
C LEU A 395 2.35 5.92 -5.94
N PHE A 396 1.09 6.25 -5.67
CA PHE A 396 -0.11 5.54 -6.04
C PHE A 396 -1.30 6.47 -5.79
N TRP A 397 -2.41 6.21 -6.47
CA TRP A 397 -3.72 6.80 -6.22
C TRP A 397 -4.70 5.69 -5.87
N HIS A 398 -5.60 5.91 -4.91
CA HIS A 398 -6.60 4.91 -4.60
C HIS A 398 -7.93 5.50 -4.13
N SER A 399 -9.01 4.81 -4.44
CA SER A 399 -10.35 5.08 -3.93
C SER A 399 -11.10 3.77 -3.69
N HIS A 400 -12.07 3.83 -2.79
CA HIS A 400 -13.04 2.76 -2.55
C HIS A 400 -14.49 3.19 -2.89
N MET A 401 -14.65 4.40 -3.45
CA MET A 401 -15.92 5.01 -3.86
C MET A 401 -15.73 5.83 -5.14
N LEU A 402 -15.42 5.15 -6.26
CA LEU A 402 -15.03 5.77 -7.52
C LEU A 402 -16.04 6.77 -8.08
N ILE A 403 -17.34 6.55 -7.92
CA ILE A 403 -18.37 7.45 -8.45
C ILE A 403 -18.30 8.83 -7.77
N GLU A 404 -17.99 8.87 -6.48
CA GLU A 404 -17.84 10.10 -5.70
C GLU A 404 -16.48 10.76 -5.97
N ASP A 405 -15.40 9.97 -5.95
CA ASP A 405 -14.02 10.49 -6.06
C ASP A 405 -13.59 10.79 -7.51
N LEU A 406 -14.24 10.19 -8.51
CA LEU A 406 -13.91 10.27 -9.93
C LEU A 406 -15.17 10.47 -10.80
N PRO A 407 -15.91 11.57 -10.62
CA PRO A 407 -17.21 11.77 -11.26
C PRO A 407 -17.09 11.89 -12.79
N GLY A 408 -17.96 11.17 -13.51
CA GLY A 408 -18.13 11.29 -14.97
C GLY A 408 -17.13 10.51 -15.83
N ILE A 409 -16.24 9.71 -15.25
CA ILE A 409 -15.32 8.83 -16.01
C ILE A 409 -15.91 7.43 -16.21
N LEU A 410 -16.54 6.90 -15.17
CA LEU A 410 -17.25 5.62 -15.23
C LEU A 410 -18.64 5.82 -15.87
N PRO A 411 -19.14 4.83 -16.64
CA PRO A 411 -20.54 4.78 -17.05
C PRO A 411 -21.48 4.81 -15.83
N ASP A 412 -22.68 5.38 -16.00
CA ASP A 412 -23.68 5.53 -14.92
C ASP A 412 -24.11 4.19 -14.29
N ASP A 413 -24.07 3.10 -15.07
CA ASP A 413 -24.42 1.74 -14.65
C ASP A 413 -23.19 0.91 -14.21
N SER A 414 -22.03 1.55 -14.05
CA SER A 414 -20.80 0.85 -13.69
C SER A 414 -20.88 0.18 -12.33
N ARG A 415 -20.39 -1.07 -12.29
CA ARG A 415 -20.29 -1.88 -11.07
C ARG A 415 -18.97 -1.70 -10.33
N PHE A 416 -18.04 -0.87 -10.83
CA PHE A 416 -16.74 -0.66 -10.22
C PHE A 416 -16.79 0.43 -9.15
N ALA A 417 -16.26 0.15 -7.98
CA ALA A 417 -16.26 1.10 -6.86
C ALA A 417 -14.87 1.33 -6.28
N GLY A 418 -13.92 0.42 -6.44
CA GLY A 418 -12.55 0.59 -5.97
C GLY A 418 -11.53 0.57 -7.09
N LEU A 419 -10.57 1.47 -7.02
CA LEU A 419 -9.39 1.50 -7.88
C LEU A 419 -8.16 1.77 -7.03
N LEU A 420 -7.09 1.04 -7.29
CA LEU A 420 -5.73 1.35 -6.87
C LEU A 420 -4.88 1.45 -8.13
N ALA A 421 -4.37 2.65 -8.40
CA ALA A 421 -3.55 2.95 -9.56
C ALA A 421 -2.12 3.23 -9.12
N VAL A 422 -1.16 2.50 -9.70
CA VAL A 422 0.27 2.69 -9.45
C VAL A 422 0.94 3.15 -10.76
N PRO A 423 1.47 4.39 -10.81
CA PRO A 423 2.23 4.84 -11.96
C PRO A 423 3.57 4.12 -12.08
N LEU A 424 3.86 3.62 -13.28
CA LEU A 424 5.15 3.07 -13.67
C LEU A 424 5.95 4.21 -14.28
N LYS A 425 6.92 4.75 -13.53
CA LYS A 425 7.74 5.86 -14.02
C LYS A 425 8.74 5.34 -15.05
N SER A 426 8.39 5.45 -16.33
CA SER A 426 9.33 5.36 -17.45
C SER A 426 9.67 6.77 -17.94
N ASP A 427 10.84 6.94 -18.54
CA ASP A 427 11.24 8.16 -19.26
C ASP A 427 10.47 8.32 -20.59
N GLU A 428 9.62 7.34 -20.93
CA GLU A 428 8.77 7.37 -22.12
C GLU A 428 7.61 8.39 -22.03
N PRO A 429 7.17 8.92 -23.19
CA PRO A 429 6.05 9.86 -23.25
C PRO A 429 4.69 9.21 -22.97
N SER A 430 4.57 7.88 -23.12
CA SER A 430 3.32 7.14 -22.94
C SER A 430 3.06 6.81 -21.47
N PRO A 431 1.85 7.08 -20.95
CA PRO A 431 1.54 6.80 -19.55
C PRO A 431 1.54 5.28 -19.31
N SER A 432 2.27 4.85 -18.29
CA SER A 432 2.37 3.44 -17.89
C SER A 432 1.83 3.25 -16.47
N TYR A 433 0.93 2.28 -16.27
CA TYR A 433 0.21 2.09 -15.02
C TYR A 433 -0.08 0.61 -14.73
N LEU A 434 -0.02 0.25 -13.44
CA LEU A 434 -0.70 -0.93 -12.91
C LEU A 434 -1.97 -0.49 -12.19
N LEU A 435 -3.13 -0.99 -12.63
CA LEU A 435 -4.45 -0.69 -12.09
C LEU A 435 -5.05 -1.94 -11.46
N LEU A 436 -5.52 -1.84 -10.23
CA LEU A 436 -6.22 -2.91 -9.51
C LEU A 436 -7.65 -2.46 -9.23
N PHE A 437 -8.63 -3.27 -9.63
CA PHE A 437 -10.05 -2.94 -9.54
C PHE A 437 -10.76 -3.74 -8.47
N ARG A 438 -11.72 -3.11 -7.79
CA ARG A 438 -12.69 -3.76 -6.93
C ARG A 438 -14.11 -3.43 -7.37
N LEU A 439 -14.94 -4.45 -7.44
CA LEU A 439 -16.38 -4.29 -7.65
C LEU A 439 -17.02 -3.61 -6.43
N GLY A 440 -18.10 -2.88 -6.70
CA GLY A 440 -19.04 -2.42 -5.68
C GLY A 440 -19.62 -3.60 -4.94
N GLN A 441 -19.57 -3.54 -3.62
CA GLN A 441 -20.24 -4.50 -2.76
C GLN A 441 -21.52 -3.83 -2.30
N ASN A 442 -22.65 -4.38 -2.73
CA ASN A 442 -23.94 -4.00 -2.16
C ASN A 442 -23.97 -4.52 -0.72
N GLU A 443 -23.47 -3.71 0.21
CA GLU A 443 -23.44 -4.03 1.62
C GLU A 443 -24.83 -3.76 2.18
N VAL A 444 -25.60 -4.82 2.41
CA VAL A 444 -26.85 -4.73 3.16
C VAL A 444 -26.51 -4.57 4.64
N ARG A 445 -26.53 -3.33 5.12
CA ARG A 445 -26.33 -3.02 6.53
C ARG A 445 -27.64 -3.25 7.27
N THR A 446 -27.62 -4.20 8.19
CA THR A 446 -28.70 -4.38 9.15
C THR A 446 -28.46 -3.46 10.34
N TRP A 447 -29.37 -2.52 10.57
CA TRP A 447 -29.36 -1.57 11.67
C TRP A 447 -30.34 -2.02 12.76
N ALA A 448 -29.98 -1.74 14.02
CA ALA A 448 -30.86 -1.98 15.17
C ALA A 448 -31.84 -0.81 15.36
N GLY A 449 -32.87 -0.76 14.52
CA GLY A 449 -33.87 0.31 14.48
C GLY A 449 -33.71 1.24 13.27
N LYS A 450 -34.83 1.83 12.84
CA LYS A 450 -34.83 2.89 11.81
C LYS A 450 -34.34 4.21 12.45
N PRO A 451 -33.58 5.05 11.73
CA PRO A 451 -33.29 6.40 12.19
C PRO A 451 -34.60 7.18 12.37
N GLU A 452 -34.92 7.56 13.60
CA GLU A 452 -36.12 8.33 13.95
C GLU A 452 -35.73 9.77 14.30
N LYS A 453 -36.39 10.75 13.68
CA LYS A 453 -36.26 12.17 14.04
C LYS A 453 -37.26 12.48 15.15
N HIS A 454 -36.83 12.35 16.40
CA HIS A 454 -37.62 12.70 17.58
C HIS A 454 -36.87 13.73 18.42
N ALA A 455 -37.43 14.93 18.57
CA ALA A 455 -36.86 15.97 19.42
C ALA A 455 -37.38 15.84 20.86
N VAL A 456 -36.51 16.01 21.85
CA VAL A 456 -36.83 15.98 23.28
C VAL A 456 -36.31 17.24 23.94
N GLU A 457 -37.15 17.89 24.75
CA GLU A 457 -36.75 19.02 25.59
C GLU A 457 -36.02 18.52 26.84
N THR A 458 -34.86 19.10 27.13
CA THR A 458 -34.04 18.82 28.32
C THR A 458 -33.68 20.13 29.02
N SER A 459 -32.97 20.04 30.15
CA SER A 459 -32.45 21.22 30.86
C SER A 459 -31.43 22.04 30.06
N THR A 460 -30.78 21.44 29.05
CA THR A 460 -29.78 22.11 28.21
C THR A 460 -30.32 22.57 26.85
N GLY A 461 -31.56 22.22 26.51
CA GLY A 461 -32.22 22.62 25.27
C GLY A 461 -32.96 21.47 24.59
N THR A 462 -33.28 21.64 23.31
CA THR A 462 -33.91 20.59 22.51
C THR A 462 -32.85 19.76 21.79
N MET A 463 -32.87 18.44 22.00
CA MET A 463 -31.91 17.50 21.40
C MET A 463 -32.57 16.23 20.87
N LEU A 464 -31.81 15.34 20.24
CA LEU A 464 -32.32 14.08 19.70
C LEU A 464 -32.71 13.10 20.83
N GLY A 465 -33.98 12.71 20.88
CA GLY A 465 -34.49 11.67 21.77
C GLY A 465 -34.10 10.27 21.32
N PRO A 466 -34.03 9.29 22.25
CA PRO A 466 -33.75 7.91 21.90
C PRO A 466 -34.91 7.32 21.07
N ARG A 467 -34.55 6.58 20.02
CA ARG A 467 -35.51 5.87 19.17
C ARG A 467 -36.36 4.88 19.96
N LYS A 468 -37.59 4.65 19.51
CA LYS A 468 -38.54 3.74 20.18
C LYS A 468 -38.40 2.29 19.73
N SER A 469 -38.03 2.07 18.47
CA SER A 469 -37.89 0.73 17.89
C SER A 469 -36.44 0.35 17.66
N PHE A 470 -36.11 -0.89 18.04
CA PHE A 470 -34.86 -1.57 17.70
C PHE A 470 -35.10 -2.75 16.75
N GLU A 471 -36.25 -2.78 16.07
CA GLU A 471 -36.54 -3.76 15.04
C GLU A 471 -35.55 -3.63 13.87
N ILE A 472 -35.30 -4.76 13.22
CA ILE A 472 -34.35 -4.86 12.12
C ILE A 472 -34.76 -3.92 10.98
N TRP A 473 -33.92 -2.92 10.71
CA TRP A 473 -34.02 -2.09 9.52
C TRP A 473 -32.82 -2.37 8.61
N ARG A 474 -33.04 -2.47 7.31
CA ARG A 474 -31.97 -2.75 6.33
C ARG A 474 -31.80 -1.53 5.43
N ASP A 475 -30.56 -1.09 5.28
CA ASP A 475 -30.13 -0.16 4.24
C ASP A 475 -29.18 -0.90 3.29
N GLU A 476 -29.18 -0.53 2.03
CA GLU A 476 -28.26 -1.04 1.03
C GLU A 476 -27.32 0.09 0.62
N ILE A 477 -26.03 -0.10 0.88
CA ILE A 477 -25.01 0.83 0.39
C ILE A 477 -24.48 0.27 -0.93
N SER A 478 -24.81 0.97 -2.00
CA SER A 478 -24.25 0.74 -3.33
C SER A 478 -23.06 1.67 -3.60
N GLY A 479 -22.25 1.36 -4.61
CA GLY A 479 -21.19 2.26 -5.10
C GLY A 479 -19.92 2.32 -4.25
N LYS A 480 -19.80 1.49 -3.21
CA LYS A 480 -18.59 1.37 -2.38
C LYS A 480 -17.99 -0.03 -2.45
N SER A 481 -16.67 -0.11 -2.40
CA SER A 481 -15.92 -1.36 -2.27
C SER A 481 -15.21 -1.40 -0.91
N ARG A 482 -14.49 -2.49 -0.65
CA ARG A 482 -13.60 -2.58 0.52
C ARG A 482 -12.50 -1.50 0.41
N PRO A 483 -12.13 -0.82 1.50
CA PRO A 483 -11.02 0.12 1.49
C PRO A 483 -9.67 -0.58 1.23
N TRP A 484 -8.75 0.12 0.57
CA TRP A 484 -7.38 -0.37 0.34
C TRP A 484 -6.57 -0.22 1.62
N ARG A 485 -5.94 -1.32 2.05
CA ARG A 485 -5.07 -1.29 3.24
C ARG A 485 -3.69 -0.75 2.87
N THR A 486 -3.04 -0.04 3.77
CA THR A 486 -1.68 0.50 3.55
C THR A 486 -0.68 -0.55 3.07
N ALA A 487 -0.71 -1.76 3.65
CA ALA A 487 0.16 -2.87 3.20
C ALA A 487 -0.10 -3.28 1.74
N GLN A 488 -1.35 -3.20 1.26
CA GLN A 488 -1.70 -3.49 -0.14
C GLN A 488 -1.18 -2.40 -1.09
N LEU A 489 -1.19 -1.14 -0.66
CA LEU A 489 -0.68 -0.01 -1.46
C LEU A 489 0.81 -0.19 -1.77
N TYR A 490 1.61 -0.48 -0.74
CA TYR A 490 3.05 -0.72 -0.91
C TYR A 490 3.34 -2.01 -1.67
N ALA A 491 2.61 -3.10 -1.38
CA ALA A 491 2.77 -4.35 -2.12
C ALA A 491 2.46 -4.19 -3.63
N ALA A 492 1.41 -3.46 -3.98
CA ALA A 492 1.08 -3.19 -5.39
C ALA A 492 2.17 -2.36 -6.07
N ARG A 493 2.72 -1.37 -5.35
CA ARG A 493 3.85 -0.56 -5.82
C ARG A 493 5.11 -1.39 -6.07
N ASP A 494 5.42 -2.32 -5.18
CA ASP A 494 6.61 -3.16 -5.32
C ASP A 494 6.48 -4.13 -6.50
N ILE A 495 5.30 -4.76 -6.68
CA ILE A 495 5.03 -5.60 -7.86
C ILE A 495 5.08 -4.77 -9.16
N ALA A 496 4.49 -3.57 -9.17
CA ALA A 496 4.55 -2.67 -10.31
C ALA A 496 6.01 -2.32 -10.70
N ARG A 497 6.87 -2.08 -9.71
CA ARG A 497 8.30 -1.83 -9.93
C ARG A 497 9.03 -3.05 -10.48
N ASP A 498 8.75 -4.24 -9.97
CA ASP A 498 9.37 -5.45 -10.47
C ASP A 498 8.97 -5.69 -11.95
N LEU A 499 7.71 -5.43 -12.31
CA LEU A 499 7.27 -5.44 -13.72
C LEU A 499 8.00 -4.42 -14.59
N LEU A 500 8.24 -3.21 -14.06
CA LEU A 500 8.99 -2.17 -14.78
C LEU A 500 10.44 -2.62 -15.05
N ILE A 501 11.10 -3.25 -14.07
CA ILE A 501 12.46 -3.78 -14.25
C ILE A 501 12.52 -4.81 -15.39
N VAL A 502 11.51 -5.68 -15.48
CA VAL A 502 11.42 -6.66 -16.58
C VAL A 502 11.25 -5.95 -17.93
N ALA A 503 10.36 -4.96 -17.99
CA ALA A 503 10.13 -4.21 -19.21
C ALA A 503 11.37 -3.43 -19.68
N ASP A 504 12.05 -2.72 -18.75
CA ASP A 504 13.29 -2.01 -19.02
C ASP A 504 14.40 -2.97 -19.52
N SER A 505 14.51 -4.15 -18.92
CA SER A 505 15.49 -5.18 -19.33
C SER A 505 15.24 -5.64 -20.78
N MET A 506 13.97 -5.84 -21.16
CA MET A 506 13.62 -6.20 -22.54
C MET A 506 13.94 -5.09 -23.53
N GLN A 507 13.61 -3.84 -23.19
CA GLN A 507 13.90 -2.70 -24.03
C GLN A 507 15.41 -2.50 -24.21
N LEU A 508 16.19 -2.67 -23.14
CA LEU A 508 17.66 -2.62 -23.21
C LEU A 508 18.22 -3.73 -24.10
N ASN A 509 17.69 -4.96 -24.03
CA ASN A 509 18.12 -6.04 -24.91
C ASN A 509 17.82 -5.74 -26.38
N LEU A 510 16.61 -5.24 -26.69
CA LEU A 510 16.23 -4.84 -28.03
C LEU A 510 17.12 -3.71 -28.57
N LEU A 511 17.38 -2.67 -27.77
CA LEU A 511 18.25 -1.57 -28.16
C LEU A 511 19.69 -2.02 -28.39
N ASN A 512 20.20 -2.95 -27.58
CA ASN A 512 21.54 -3.53 -27.77
C ASN A 512 21.63 -4.33 -29.07
N GLU A 513 20.61 -5.11 -29.43
CA GLU A 513 20.55 -5.83 -30.71
C GLU A 513 20.54 -4.86 -31.89
N GLN A 514 19.69 -3.83 -31.85
CA GLN A 514 19.63 -2.79 -32.87
C GLN A 514 20.97 -2.05 -33.03
N LEU A 515 21.62 -1.72 -31.91
CA LEU A 515 22.93 -1.08 -31.91
C LEU A 515 24.02 -1.98 -32.50
N ALA A 516 23.99 -3.28 -32.18
CA ALA A 516 24.93 -4.25 -32.72
C ALA A 516 24.78 -4.37 -34.25
N ASP A 517 23.55 -4.45 -34.75
CA ASP A 517 23.27 -4.51 -36.20
C ASP A 517 23.67 -3.22 -36.90
N ALA A 518 23.37 -2.06 -36.32
CA ALA A 518 23.77 -0.76 -36.86
C ALA A 518 25.30 -0.63 -36.94
N ASN A 519 26.02 -1.02 -35.88
CA ASN A 519 27.48 -1.01 -35.85
C ASN A 519 28.08 -1.96 -36.89
N LYS A 520 27.53 -3.17 -37.03
CA LYS A 520 27.97 -4.14 -38.04
C LYS A 520 27.77 -3.62 -39.47
N ASN A 521 26.65 -2.95 -39.73
CA ASN A 521 26.38 -2.31 -41.01
C ASN A 521 27.35 -1.15 -41.29
N LEU A 522 27.64 -0.32 -40.28
CA LEU A 522 28.63 0.75 -40.39
C LEU A 522 30.04 0.20 -40.65
N GLU A 523 30.46 -0.87 -39.98
CA GLU A 523 31.75 -1.53 -40.24
C GLU A 523 31.86 -2.06 -41.67
N LYS A 524 30.76 -2.65 -42.18
CA LYS A 524 30.68 -3.12 -43.56
C LYS A 524 30.86 -1.98 -44.56
N LEU A 525 30.11 -0.88 -44.39
CA LEU A 525 30.20 0.30 -45.25
C LEU A 525 31.55 1.03 -45.14
N ALA A 526 32.16 1.04 -43.94
CA ALA A 526 33.44 1.67 -43.71
C ALA A 526 34.61 0.88 -44.33
N SER A 527 34.47 -0.44 -44.51
CA SER A 527 35.58 -1.31 -44.94
C SER A 527 35.47 -1.83 -46.36
N PHE A 528 34.25 -1.99 -46.89
CA PHE A 528 34.00 -2.62 -48.18
C PHE A 528 33.34 -1.65 -49.18
N ASP A 529 33.55 -1.90 -50.47
CA ASP A 529 32.85 -1.23 -51.56
C ASP A 529 31.44 -1.84 -51.72
N ASP A 530 30.41 -1.00 -51.79
CA ASP A 530 29.00 -1.43 -51.73
C ASP A 530 28.61 -2.27 -52.96
N LEU A 531 29.15 -1.93 -54.14
CA LEU A 531 28.88 -2.65 -55.38
C LEU A 531 29.61 -4.00 -55.42
N THR A 532 30.92 -3.99 -55.14
CA THR A 532 31.78 -5.15 -55.44
C THR A 532 32.02 -6.07 -54.24
N GLY A 533 31.71 -5.64 -53.01
CA GLY A 533 31.88 -6.43 -51.78
C GLY A 533 33.33 -6.66 -51.35
N ILE A 534 34.32 -6.15 -52.09
CA ILE A 534 35.75 -6.17 -51.76
C ILE A 534 36.15 -4.94 -50.95
N PHE A 535 37.39 -4.84 -50.49
CA PHE A 535 37.82 -3.69 -49.68
C PHE A 535 37.64 -2.37 -50.45
N ASN A 536 37.16 -1.33 -49.79
CA ASN A 536 37.14 0.01 -50.38
C ASN A 536 38.55 0.62 -50.38
N ARG A 537 38.72 1.72 -51.12
CA ARG A 537 40.00 2.43 -51.25
C ARG A 537 40.62 2.79 -49.90
N ARG A 538 39.84 3.34 -48.97
CA ARG A 538 40.33 3.74 -47.64
C ARG A 538 40.95 2.56 -46.91
N ARG A 539 40.29 1.41 -46.92
CA ARG A 539 40.79 0.21 -46.24
C ARG A 539 42.06 -0.34 -46.90
N MET A 540 42.16 -0.20 -48.22
CA MET A 540 43.38 -0.55 -48.96
C MET A 540 44.54 0.40 -48.66
N GLU A 541 44.30 1.71 -48.55
CA GLU A 541 45.31 2.71 -48.14
C GLU A 541 45.86 2.41 -46.75
N GLU A 542 44.98 2.16 -45.77
CA GLU A 542 45.38 1.77 -44.40
C GLU A 542 46.24 0.49 -44.41
N ARG A 543 45.84 -0.52 -45.20
CA ARG A 543 46.60 -1.77 -45.31
C ARG A 543 47.96 -1.56 -45.96
N LEU A 544 48.02 -0.85 -47.08
CA LEU A 544 49.27 -0.47 -47.76
C LEU A 544 50.24 0.24 -46.81
N GLU A 545 49.77 1.24 -46.07
CA GLU A 545 50.61 1.98 -45.14
C GLU A 545 51.18 1.06 -44.05
N SER A 546 50.34 0.16 -43.51
CA SER A 546 50.78 -0.81 -42.51
C SER A 546 51.82 -1.80 -43.06
N GLU A 547 51.66 -2.27 -44.30
CA GLU A 547 52.59 -3.19 -44.95
C GLU A 547 53.94 -2.51 -45.27
N VAL A 548 53.92 -1.25 -45.73
CA VAL A 548 55.15 -0.46 -45.91
C VAL A 548 55.92 -0.33 -44.60
N LYS A 549 55.23 0.04 -43.50
CA LYS A 549 55.86 0.15 -42.17
C LYS A 549 56.43 -1.19 -41.70
N ALA A 550 55.70 -2.29 -41.92
CA ALA A 550 56.17 -3.63 -41.57
C ALA A 550 57.39 -4.05 -42.39
N ALA A 551 57.39 -3.79 -43.70
CA ALA A 551 58.50 -4.08 -44.60
C ALA A 551 59.75 -3.27 -44.26
N GLN A 552 59.62 -1.99 -43.96
CA GLN A 552 60.72 -1.13 -43.52
C GLN A 552 61.35 -1.62 -42.20
N ARG A 553 60.53 -2.02 -41.23
CA ARG A 553 61.00 -2.41 -39.90
C ARG A 553 61.65 -3.79 -39.87
N TYR A 554 61.08 -4.75 -40.60
CA TYR A 554 61.46 -6.16 -40.53
C TYR A 554 62.16 -6.67 -41.80
N ASN A 555 62.47 -5.77 -42.74
CA ASN A 555 63.06 -6.09 -44.03
C ASN A 555 62.26 -7.18 -44.80
N LYS A 556 60.93 -7.11 -44.71
CA LYS A 556 60.03 -8.00 -45.45
C LYS A 556 59.90 -7.56 -46.91
N ARG A 557 59.54 -8.50 -47.78
CA ARG A 557 59.21 -8.24 -49.18
C ARG A 557 57.71 -8.34 -49.37
N PHE A 558 57.15 -7.45 -50.16
CA PHE A 558 55.78 -7.53 -50.66
C PHE A 558 55.68 -6.76 -51.97
N GLY A 559 54.59 -6.98 -52.69
CA GLY A 559 54.30 -6.23 -53.89
C GLY A 559 52.83 -5.88 -54.03
N ILE A 560 52.55 -5.06 -55.03
CA ILE A 560 51.20 -4.61 -55.37
C ILE A 560 50.94 -4.82 -56.86
N LEU A 561 49.71 -5.15 -57.19
CA LEU A 561 49.17 -5.17 -58.55
C LEU A 561 48.08 -4.11 -58.61
N LEU A 562 48.26 -3.09 -59.43
CA LEU A 562 47.24 -2.10 -59.75
C LEU A 562 46.73 -2.41 -61.16
N PHE A 563 45.43 -2.63 -61.33
CA PHE A 563 44.88 -2.95 -62.63
C PHE A 563 43.57 -2.23 -62.91
N ASP A 564 43.26 -2.14 -64.20
CA ASP A 564 42.11 -1.40 -64.72
C ASP A 564 41.49 -2.15 -65.91
N LEU A 565 40.16 -2.06 -66.03
CA LEU A 565 39.40 -2.71 -67.10
C LEU A 565 39.56 -1.98 -68.44
N ASP A 566 40.01 -2.72 -69.44
CA ASP A 566 40.27 -2.18 -70.76
C ASP A 566 38.99 -1.72 -71.47
N LYS A 567 38.95 -0.44 -71.85
CA LYS A 567 37.82 0.19 -72.57
C LYS A 567 36.49 0.09 -71.82
N PHE A 568 36.49 0.03 -70.49
CA PHE A 568 35.27 -0.11 -69.71
C PHE A 568 34.26 1.02 -69.93
N LYS A 569 34.72 2.26 -70.13
CA LYS A 569 33.86 3.37 -70.57
C LYS A 569 33.08 3.04 -71.85
N SER A 570 33.70 2.40 -72.84
CA SER A 570 33.00 2.01 -74.08
C SER A 570 31.92 0.96 -73.82
N ILE A 571 32.13 0.09 -72.84
CA ILE A 571 31.12 -0.89 -72.42
C ILE A 571 29.94 -0.18 -71.75
N ASN A 572 30.19 0.74 -70.82
CA ASN A 572 29.15 1.55 -70.20
C ASN A 572 28.36 2.36 -71.24
N ASP A 573 29.04 2.99 -72.19
CA ASP A 573 28.41 3.81 -73.23
C ASP A 573 27.57 2.96 -74.22
N THR A 574 27.93 1.69 -74.43
CA THR A 574 27.26 0.80 -75.39
C THR A 574 26.13 -0.01 -74.76
N TYR A 575 26.33 -0.49 -73.53
CA TYR A 575 25.46 -1.48 -72.88
C TYR A 575 24.76 -0.93 -71.62
N GLY A 576 25.15 0.25 -71.15
CA GLY A 576 24.59 0.91 -69.97
C GLY A 576 25.27 0.49 -68.67
N HIS A 577 25.12 1.34 -67.65
CA HIS A 577 25.78 1.20 -66.36
C HIS A 577 25.45 -0.10 -65.62
N ASN A 578 24.22 -0.63 -65.74
CA ASN A 578 23.85 -1.91 -65.11
C ASN A 578 24.69 -3.08 -65.63
N ILE A 579 25.02 -3.11 -66.93
CA ILE A 579 25.89 -4.14 -67.51
C ILE A 579 27.34 -3.92 -67.06
N GLY A 580 27.77 -2.66 -66.95
CA GLY A 580 29.07 -2.32 -66.37
C GLY A 580 29.22 -2.80 -64.93
N ASP A 581 28.22 -2.58 -64.08
CA ASP A 581 28.21 -3.00 -62.68
C ASP A 581 28.31 -4.53 -62.54
N GLN A 582 27.54 -5.28 -63.35
CA GLN A 582 27.64 -6.74 -63.41
C GLN A 582 29.02 -7.24 -63.84
N ILE A 583 29.67 -6.53 -64.77
CA ILE A 583 31.05 -6.86 -65.18
C ILE A 583 32.02 -6.62 -64.03
N LEU A 584 31.89 -5.50 -63.30
CA LEU A 584 32.75 -5.23 -62.15
C LEU A 584 32.62 -6.33 -61.08
N GLU A 585 31.40 -6.77 -60.78
CA GLU A 585 31.14 -7.88 -59.86
C GLU A 585 31.80 -9.19 -60.36
N GLN A 586 31.64 -9.54 -61.64
CA GLN A 586 32.22 -10.77 -62.21
C GLN A 586 33.75 -10.73 -62.26
N VAL A 587 34.35 -9.60 -62.61
CA VAL A 587 35.79 -9.40 -62.55
C VAL A 587 36.27 -9.58 -61.11
N CYS A 588 35.59 -8.97 -60.14
CA CYS A 588 35.95 -9.15 -58.74
C CYS A 588 35.88 -10.61 -58.29
N ALA A 589 34.84 -11.36 -58.70
CA ALA A 589 34.70 -12.77 -58.40
C ALA A 589 35.82 -13.62 -59.04
N ALA A 590 36.13 -13.37 -60.32
CA ALA A 590 37.20 -14.06 -61.04
C ALA A 590 38.57 -13.81 -60.40
N VAL A 591 38.87 -12.55 -60.05
CA VAL A 591 40.12 -12.16 -59.40
C VAL A 591 40.22 -12.76 -58.00
N THR A 592 39.15 -12.70 -57.20
CA THR A 592 39.12 -13.28 -55.84
C THR A 592 39.46 -14.77 -55.84
N GLY A 593 39.02 -15.52 -56.85
CA GLY A 593 39.37 -16.95 -57.03
C GLY A 593 40.86 -17.23 -57.28
N THR A 594 41.66 -16.20 -57.57
CA THR A 594 43.11 -16.31 -57.79
C THR A 594 43.96 -15.94 -56.58
N LEU A 595 43.37 -15.28 -55.58
CA LEU A 595 44.09 -14.77 -54.41
C LEU A 595 44.46 -15.88 -53.43
N ARG A 596 45.55 -15.67 -52.68
CA ARG A 596 45.86 -16.43 -51.46
C ARG A 596 45.21 -15.76 -50.25
N ASP A 597 45.04 -16.50 -49.16
CA ASP A 597 44.43 -15.99 -47.91
C ASP A 597 45.14 -14.74 -47.34
N THR A 598 46.45 -14.61 -47.57
CA THR A 598 47.27 -13.49 -47.11
C THR A 598 47.11 -12.23 -47.98
N ASP A 599 46.68 -12.39 -49.23
CA ASP A 599 46.52 -11.28 -50.17
C ASP A 599 45.30 -10.42 -49.78
N LYS A 600 45.33 -9.15 -50.17
CA LYS A 600 44.21 -8.22 -49.97
C LYS A 600 43.83 -7.59 -51.29
N PHE A 601 42.53 -7.57 -51.57
CA PHE A 601 41.97 -7.07 -52.81
C PHE A 601 40.91 -6.02 -52.52
N GLY A 602 41.00 -4.90 -53.22
CA GLY A 602 40.05 -3.81 -53.05
C GLY A 602 39.93 -2.93 -54.28
N ARG A 603 38.82 -2.20 -54.35
CA ARG A 603 38.52 -1.25 -55.41
C ARG A 603 39.22 0.08 -55.12
N TRP A 604 40.10 0.49 -56.04
CA TRP A 604 40.93 1.69 -55.89
C TRP A 604 40.23 2.96 -56.39
N GLY A 605 39.41 2.82 -57.42
CA GLY A 605 38.50 3.88 -57.89
C GLY A 605 37.82 3.49 -59.19
N GLY A 606 36.51 3.74 -59.36
CA GLY A 606 35.79 3.50 -60.62
C GLY A 606 35.98 2.08 -61.16
N GLU A 607 36.84 1.93 -62.18
CA GLU A 607 37.20 0.68 -62.87
C GLU A 607 38.62 0.16 -62.51
N GLU A 608 39.28 0.77 -61.53
CA GLU A 608 40.62 0.46 -61.04
C GLU A 608 40.57 -0.33 -59.72
N PHE A 609 41.46 -1.31 -59.62
CA PHE A 609 41.55 -2.24 -58.50
C PHE A 609 42.98 -2.48 -58.07
N LEU A 610 43.15 -2.75 -56.77
CA LEU A 610 44.44 -2.97 -56.15
C LEU A 610 44.48 -4.33 -55.46
N ILE A 611 45.55 -5.07 -55.68
CA ILE A 611 45.91 -6.26 -54.90
C ILE A 611 47.22 -5.98 -54.16
N ILE A 612 47.24 -6.27 -52.86
CA ILE A 612 48.44 -6.26 -52.02
C ILE A 612 48.83 -7.72 -51.78
N ALA A 613 50.06 -8.08 -52.14
CA ALA A 613 50.60 -9.43 -52.08
C ALA A 613 51.80 -9.48 -51.11
N PRO A 614 51.57 -9.76 -49.81
CA PRO A 614 52.64 -9.93 -48.82
C PRO A 614 53.59 -11.08 -49.19
N GLU A 615 54.83 -11.00 -48.71
CA GLU A 615 55.82 -12.09 -48.77
C GLU A 615 56.08 -12.62 -50.19
N THR A 616 55.99 -11.73 -51.18
CA THR A 616 56.07 -12.07 -52.61
C THR A 616 57.11 -11.18 -53.29
N GLY A 617 58.08 -11.80 -53.98
CA GLY A 617 59.11 -11.11 -54.74
C GLY A 617 58.67 -10.84 -56.18
N MET A 618 59.46 -10.04 -56.92
CA MET A 618 59.08 -9.65 -58.29
C MET A 618 58.77 -10.81 -59.26
N PRO A 619 59.56 -11.92 -59.34
CA PRO A 619 59.23 -13.02 -60.25
C PRO A 619 57.89 -13.68 -59.92
N GLU A 620 57.62 -13.91 -58.64
CA GLU A 620 56.36 -14.50 -58.18
C GLU A 620 55.18 -13.54 -58.38
N LEU A 621 55.42 -12.23 -58.21
CA LEU A 621 54.43 -11.18 -58.39
C LEU A 621 54.01 -11.04 -59.86
N MET A 622 54.94 -11.18 -60.80
CA MET A 622 54.63 -11.21 -62.24
C MET A 622 53.84 -12.45 -62.64
N LEU A 623 54.19 -13.63 -62.09
CA LEU A 623 53.40 -14.84 -62.29
C LEU A 623 51.99 -14.70 -61.71
N PHE A 624 51.85 -14.04 -60.57
CA PHE A 624 50.56 -13.76 -59.99
C PHE A 624 49.74 -12.78 -60.85
N ALA A 625 50.36 -11.71 -61.36
CA ALA A 625 49.71 -10.79 -62.28
C ALA A 625 49.22 -11.50 -63.55
N GLU A 626 50.02 -12.39 -64.13
CA GLU A 626 49.59 -13.16 -65.31
C GLU A 626 48.40 -14.09 -65.00
N ARG A 627 48.39 -14.72 -63.81
CA ARG A 627 47.23 -15.52 -63.37
C ARG A 627 45.97 -14.68 -63.23
N VAL A 628 46.08 -13.47 -62.66
CA VAL A 628 44.97 -12.53 -62.51
C VAL A 628 44.44 -12.09 -63.89
N ARG A 629 45.35 -11.72 -64.80
CA ARG A 629 45.03 -11.35 -66.19
C ARG A 629 44.30 -12.47 -66.93
N ALA A 630 44.87 -13.68 -66.89
CA ALA A 630 44.28 -14.85 -67.53
C ALA A 630 42.94 -15.26 -66.90
N ALA A 631 42.75 -15.08 -65.59
CA ALA A 631 41.48 -15.38 -64.94
C ALA A 631 40.34 -14.48 -65.41
N VAL A 632 40.62 -13.19 -65.64
CA VAL A 632 39.62 -12.25 -66.18
C VAL A 632 39.38 -12.51 -67.66
N GLU A 633 40.42 -12.79 -68.45
CA GLU A 633 40.27 -13.15 -69.87
C GLU A 633 39.44 -14.43 -70.09
N ASN A 634 39.55 -15.41 -69.18
CA ASN A 634 38.85 -16.69 -69.27
C ASN A 634 37.57 -16.76 -68.43
N MET A 635 37.09 -15.63 -67.88
CA MET A 635 35.86 -15.62 -67.09
C MET A 635 34.63 -15.91 -67.97
N LYS A 636 33.58 -16.49 -67.39
CA LYS A 636 32.36 -16.80 -68.16
C LYS A 636 31.57 -15.53 -68.45
N HIS A 637 31.46 -15.17 -69.72
CA HIS A 637 30.78 -13.95 -70.17
C HIS A 637 29.27 -14.14 -70.37
N GLU A 638 28.54 -14.79 -69.45
CA GLU A 638 27.11 -15.18 -69.58
C GLU A 638 26.17 -14.05 -70.11
N ASN A 639 26.10 -13.88 -71.43
CA ASN A 639 25.46 -12.75 -72.15
C ASN A 639 26.05 -11.34 -71.88
N LEU A 640 27.28 -11.26 -71.37
CA LEU A 640 28.02 -10.00 -71.15
C LEU A 640 29.12 -9.85 -72.20
N PRO A 641 29.56 -8.61 -72.52
CA PRO A 641 30.70 -8.42 -73.42
C PRO A 641 32.00 -8.98 -72.82
N GLU A 642 32.92 -9.40 -73.69
CA GLU A 642 34.28 -9.78 -73.28
C GLU A 642 35.03 -8.58 -72.71
N VAL A 643 35.79 -8.81 -71.64
CA VAL A 643 36.55 -7.78 -70.93
C VAL A 643 37.95 -8.29 -70.64
N THR A 644 38.94 -7.42 -70.84
CA THR A 644 40.33 -7.67 -70.45
C THR A 644 40.77 -6.63 -69.43
N ILE A 645 41.84 -6.94 -68.70
CA ILE A 645 42.45 -6.01 -67.74
C ILE A 645 43.92 -5.78 -68.10
N SER A 646 44.37 -4.55 -67.87
CA SER A 646 45.79 -4.20 -67.95
C SER A 646 46.34 -4.03 -66.54
N ILE A 647 47.46 -4.68 -66.23
CA ILE A 647 47.99 -4.78 -64.86
C ILE A 647 49.38 -4.13 -64.77
N GLY A 648 49.54 -3.21 -63.82
CA GLY A 648 50.81 -2.66 -63.39
C GLY A 648 51.28 -3.31 -62.08
N VAL A 649 52.55 -3.70 -62.04
CA VAL A 649 53.15 -4.47 -60.95
C VAL A 649 54.27 -3.68 -60.30
N ALA A 650 54.25 -3.55 -58.97
CA ALA A 650 55.31 -2.89 -58.22
C ALA A 650 55.72 -3.68 -56.97
N GLU A 651 57.00 -4.01 -56.86
CA GLU A 651 57.59 -4.58 -55.63
C GLU A 651 58.07 -3.45 -54.70
N PHE A 652 58.03 -3.69 -53.39
CA PHE A 652 58.61 -2.81 -52.38
C PHE A 652 60.15 -2.77 -52.51
N LYS A 653 60.71 -1.57 -52.66
CA LYS A 653 62.15 -1.33 -52.89
C LYS A 653 62.74 -0.34 -51.89
N GLY A 654 62.34 -0.45 -50.62
CA GLY A 654 62.75 0.50 -49.59
C GLY A 654 62.02 1.85 -49.70
N ASP A 655 60.81 1.83 -50.25
CA ASP A 655 59.95 3.01 -50.43
C ASP A 655 59.64 3.67 -49.08
N LYS A 656 59.55 5.00 -49.05
CA LYS A 656 59.25 5.75 -47.83
C LYS A 656 57.76 5.79 -47.55
N ARG A 657 56.95 5.91 -48.60
CA ARG A 657 55.48 5.99 -48.55
C ARG A 657 54.89 4.98 -49.53
N TRP A 658 53.65 4.55 -49.27
CA TRP A 658 52.92 3.69 -50.19
C TRP A 658 52.57 4.39 -51.51
N ASP A 659 52.45 5.73 -51.50
CA ASP A 659 52.21 6.55 -52.69
C ASP A 659 53.29 6.29 -53.77
N ASP A 660 54.55 6.15 -53.35
CA ASP A 660 55.68 5.88 -54.26
C ASP A 660 55.53 4.52 -54.98
N MET A 661 54.89 3.54 -54.32
CA MET A 661 54.62 2.23 -54.92
C MET A 661 53.44 2.31 -55.89
N ILE A 662 52.37 3.01 -55.51
CA ILE A 662 51.20 3.21 -56.37
C ILE A 662 51.61 3.95 -57.65
N ASP A 663 52.41 5.01 -57.55
CA ASP A 663 52.91 5.76 -58.71
C ASP A 663 53.74 4.88 -59.67
N ARG A 664 54.49 3.92 -59.14
CA ARG A 664 55.25 2.97 -59.97
C ARG A 664 54.34 1.95 -60.64
N ALA A 665 53.37 1.40 -59.90
CA ALA A 665 52.39 0.46 -60.42
C ALA A 665 51.52 1.13 -61.49
N ASP A 666 51.08 2.37 -61.28
CA ASP A 666 50.27 3.14 -62.23
C ASP A 666 51.02 3.39 -63.55
N LYS A 667 52.28 3.85 -63.49
CA LYS A 667 53.13 3.99 -64.68
C LYS A 667 53.37 2.65 -65.40
N ALA A 668 53.39 1.54 -64.68
CA ALA A 668 53.50 0.21 -65.27
C ALA A 668 52.19 -0.23 -65.93
N MET A 669 51.04 0.03 -65.29
CA MET A 669 49.70 -0.24 -65.83
C MET A 669 49.45 0.58 -67.10
N TYR A 670 49.82 1.85 -67.09
CA TYR A 670 49.71 2.73 -68.25
C TYR A 670 50.56 2.22 -69.43
N ARG A 671 51.79 1.75 -69.17
CA ARG A 671 52.63 1.08 -70.18
C ARG A 671 51.95 -0.18 -70.74
N ALA A 672 51.30 -0.99 -69.91
CA ALA A 672 50.55 -2.16 -70.37
C ALA A 672 49.38 -1.76 -71.30
N LYS A 673 48.66 -0.67 -70.97
CA LYS A 673 47.58 -0.15 -71.81
C LYS A 673 48.06 0.35 -73.18
N GLU A 674 49.21 1.01 -73.24
CA GLU A 674 49.78 1.52 -74.51
C GLU A 674 50.39 0.42 -75.38
N ASN A 675 50.98 -0.62 -74.77
CA ASN A 675 51.65 -1.71 -75.48
C ASN A 675 50.72 -2.81 -76.00
N GLY A 676 49.41 -2.54 -76.05
CA GLY A 676 48.43 -3.43 -76.65
C GLY A 676 47.36 -3.97 -75.71
N ARG A 677 47.29 -3.49 -74.45
CA ARG A 677 46.29 -3.91 -73.43
C ARG A 677 46.37 -5.41 -73.11
N ASN A 678 45.56 -5.88 -72.17
CA ASN A 678 45.54 -7.29 -71.77
C ASN A 678 46.95 -7.85 -71.48
N GLN A 679 47.73 -7.13 -70.68
CA GLN A 679 49.12 -7.42 -70.37
C GLN A 679 49.45 -7.05 -68.92
N ALA A 680 50.46 -7.70 -68.35
CA ALA A 680 51.08 -7.32 -67.08
C ALA A 680 52.45 -6.67 -67.32
N CYS A 681 52.70 -5.50 -66.72
CA CYS A 681 53.96 -4.76 -66.82
C CYS A 681 54.48 -4.38 -65.44
N ALA A 682 55.81 -4.29 -65.29
CA ALA A 682 56.50 -3.84 -64.07
C ALA A 682 57.32 -2.56 -64.30
#